data_AF-A0A8K1CMQ3-F1
#
_entry.id   AF-A0A8K1CMQ3-F1
#
_cell.length_a   1.000
_cell.length_b   1.000
_cell.length_c   1.000
_cell.angle_alpha   90.00
_cell.angle_beta   90.00
_cell.angle_gamma   90.00
#
_symmetry.space_group_name_H-M   'P 1'
#
loop_
_entity.id
_entity.type
_entity.pdbx_description
1 polymer ?
#
loop_
_entity_poly.entity_id
_entity_poly.type
_entity_poly.pdbx_seq_one_letter_code
_entity_poly.pdbx_strand_id
1 'polypeptide(L)'
;MATCSRCILLWLGSWALFFTNALTPVIVVACFELGYGNRLGLAKWFPLTKQRLVDFAERDYIGGIVEVPPHLVGFSPMRFWTTHPLSRDSPAVLAAMFPVFFTFVIIILYAPLRKFYRSLKPPRRHSYRVQSGAPMKSGKSGGSMMHLNKSFFTVFELATGAELQNRVGLVSDYDSCVYIKGLRYASADGIYSNGFVIANGRWLIKTSNILTIIVMIVVKRDTESVAMTTATDFTDVEEIATNGTPTHKRPINVARSSRSVKVGRCPTPWQIWHIIRRLGGIVAAVFYVHTIISSALWSIRTLLGEIRPSDNFGINEAELILGYVGTTTIDQSPFVLSVLGDDTTPRSNAFYLQSATSVSTQRCTGIVKFNDWLYSNEFLRANWNELATQTSYNITFFRNVEVIAPVIDCTFNPLTTGDATLARVYYLVRTKTDPKDVFIVMVSMSTQDYSLPERYQQGAAGLVVVTALRDMRVTMADSDYHFVLALEYPFEGPDYSVYEFMGMTEDAMLYLDNVPSDPSQTHRKRVYTAKRSGFYINTEKSRANVNNLRWKLFTDPKLALSRWQWAGCTYWLNVWGWTRLIYFVFAAETIFNILVLVLVSYRNLRRGKIWIGDAFVPISRSVMLQGVAAFLIWVLEGFWRPFMMTLSDGSALGGGVGVSMLTYIVHGDLITLYISLAGLLGTMLQERIDPGLVVLLFEIGFYYRIEIAHWFPTTKAIVVDFAVRDYFKGMVEIPVELQGLSPFGFWTTHHLMREVDALFCNLFPVFITFVVIIVYAPLRKLYRHKFPAHPAGYSSRMTTNSTQGDGGMRSAFTIFELATGAELQNRVGVVADYDNCVYIKGMRYATPDGIYCNGFVIANGKWLIRTADIFSITIILGTGLRLRDVYIYEVKDHKVSQTARLVYPGTMSLKDLLVLNTTVLA
;
A
#
# COMPACT_ATOMS: atom_id res chain seq x y z
N MET A 1 7.59 -61.66 -12.23
CA MET A 1 8.64 -60.62 -12.40
C MET A 1 8.37 -59.60 -13.52
N ALA A 2 7.53 -59.84 -14.53
CA ALA A 2 7.25 -58.84 -15.59
C ALA A 2 6.19 -57.76 -15.23
N THR A 3 5.44 -57.95 -14.14
CA THR A 3 4.40 -57.00 -13.67
C THR A 3 4.94 -55.90 -12.75
N CYS A 4 6.05 -56.13 -12.05
CA CYS A 4 6.64 -55.14 -11.12
C CYS A 4 7.41 -54.02 -11.84
N SER A 5 8.10 -54.35 -12.95
CA SER A 5 8.81 -53.37 -13.79
C SER A 5 7.86 -52.38 -14.49
N ARG A 6 6.66 -52.83 -14.88
CA ARG A 6 5.63 -51.94 -15.47
C ARG A 6 4.99 -51.01 -14.44
N CYS A 7 4.79 -51.46 -13.20
CA CYS A 7 4.31 -50.59 -12.13
C CYS A 7 5.35 -49.53 -11.74
N ILE A 8 6.63 -49.86 -11.66
CA ILE A 8 7.70 -48.88 -11.34
C ILE A 8 7.88 -47.86 -12.48
N LEU A 9 7.75 -48.26 -13.74
CA LEU A 9 7.81 -47.34 -14.90
C LEU A 9 6.55 -46.47 -15.04
N LEU A 10 5.37 -46.97 -14.67
CA LEU A 10 4.13 -46.18 -14.60
C LEU A 10 4.10 -45.25 -13.39
N TRP A 11 4.73 -45.64 -12.28
CA TRP A 11 4.88 -44.83 -11.07
C TRP A 11 5.92 -43.71 -11.27
N LEU A 12 7.08 -44.01 -11.88
CA LEU A 12 8.07 -43.00 -12.29
C LEU A 12 7.58 -42.10 -13.43
N GLY A 13 6.80 -42.63 -14.37
CA GLY A 13 6.16 -41.87 -15.44
C GLY A 13 5.08 -40.90 -14.93
N SER A 14 4.29 -41.32 -13.93
CA SER A 14 3.29 -40.47 -13.30
C SER A 14 3.92 -39.39 -12.40
N TRP A 15 5.03 -39.71 -11.71
CA TRP A 15 5.82 -38.72 -10.97
C TRP A 15 6.49 -37.69 -11.88
N ALA A 16 7.01 -38.10 -13.05
CA ALA A 16 7.61 -37.18 -14.02
C ALA A 16 6.58 -36.25 -14.70
N LEU A 17 5.34 -36.71 -14.90
CA LEU A 17 4.22 -35.90 -15.39
C LEU A 17 3.66 -34.94 -14.32
N PHE A 18 3.70 -35.33 -13.04
CA PHE A 18 3.30 -34.46 -11.93
C PHE A 18 4.31 -33.32 -11.69
N PHE A 19 5.60 -33.58 -11.86
CA PHE A 19 6.68 -32.58 -11.71
C PHE A 19 6.79 -31.57 -12.86
N THR A 20 6.29 -31.88 -14.06
CA THR A 20 6.53 -31.05 -15.26
C THR A 20 5.40 -30.09 -15.63
N ASN A 21 4.14 -30.37 -15.21
CA ASN A 21 2.98 -29.58 -15.65
C ASN A 21 2.27 -28.79 -14.53
N ALA A 22 2.42 -29.16 -13.25
CA ALA A 22 1.73 -28.49 -12.13
C ALA A 22 2.68 -27.71 -11.19
N LEU A 23 3.95 -28.12 -11.11
CA LEU A 23 4.91 -27.60 -10.13
C LEU A 23 5.91 -26.60 -10.69
N THR A 24 5.94 -26.30 -11.98
CA THR A 24 6.92 -25.39 -12.60
C THR A 24 6.85 -23.95 -12.06
N PRO A 25 5.67 -23.30 -11.92
CA PRO A 25 5.59 -22.01 -11.24
C PRO A 25 5.80 -22.13 -9.72
N VAL A 26 5.41 -23.25 -9.12
CA VAL A 26 5.55 -23.51 -7.67
C VAL A 26 7.00 -23.76 -7.27
N ILE A 27 7.83 -24.38 -8.13
CA ILE A 27 9.26 -24.61 -7.90
C ILE A 27 10.03 -23.31 -8.10
N VAL A 28 9.65 -22.46 -9.06
CA VAL A 28 10.26 -21.12 -9.22
C VAL A 28 9.92 -20.23 -8.03
N VAL A 29 8.67 -20.23 -7.57
CA VAL A 29 8.23 -19.49 -6.37
C VAL A 29 8.83 -20.10 -5.08
N ALA A 30 8.90 -21.42 -4.95
CA ALA A 30 9.51 -22.10 -3.80
C ALA A 30 11.03 -21.92 -3.77
N CYS A 31 11.73 -21.87 -4.91
CA CYS A 31 13.15 -21.52 -4.96
C CYS A 31 13.39 -20.04 -4.60
N PHE A 32 12.45 -19.14 -4.91
CA PHE A 32 12.51 -17.72 -4.51
C PHE A 32 12.25 -17.55 -3.00
N GLU A 33 11.24 -18.23 -2.45
CA GLU A 33 10.89 -18.27 -1.03
C GLU A 33 11.98 -18.94 -0.18
N LEU A 34 12.55 -20.06 -0.63
CA LEU A 34 13.69 -20.71 0.03
C LEU A 34 14.92 -19.80 0.07
N GLY A 35 15.17 -19.02 -0.99
CA GLY A 35 16.28 -18.06 -1.08
C GLY A 35 16.17 -16.85 -0.14
N TYR A 36 14.97 -16.43 0.24
CA TYR A 36 14.74 -15.27 1.11
C TYR A 36 14.41 -15.65 2.56
N GLY A 37 13.54 -16.64 2.78
CA GLY A 37 13.03 -17.01 4.11
C GLY A 37 13.93 -17.93 4.91
N ASN A 38 14.86 -18.67 4.27
CA ASN A 38 15.71 -19.65 4.95
C ASN A 38 17.18 -19.59 4.49
N ARG A 39 17.78 -18.40 4.48
CA ARG A 39 19.20 -18.19 4.10
C ARG A 39 20.17 -19.06 4.89
N LEU A 40 19.91 -19.27 6.19
CA LEU A 40 20.69 -20.18 7.05
C LEU A 40 20.51 -21.66 6.66
N GLY A 41 19.31 -22.05 6.22
CA GLY A 41 19.02 -23.39 5.71
C GLY A 41 19.75 -23.69 4.41
N LEU A 42 19.77 -22.75 3.45
CA LEU A 42 20.52 -22.86 2.19
C LEU A 42 22.04 -22.84 2.42
N ALA A 43 22.53 -22.02 3.35
CA ALA A 43 23.95 -21.97 3.71
C ALA A 43 24.49 -23.32 4.25
N LYS A 44 23.65 -24.19 4.82
CA LYS A 44 24.05 -25.55 5.22
C LYS A 44 24.47 -26.43 4.03
N TRP A 45 23.97 -26.15 2.83
CA TRP A 45 24.28 -26.91 1.61
C TRP A 45 25.59 -26.44 0.95
N PHE A 46 26.13 -25.28 1.37
CA PHE A 46 27.37 -24.69 0.85
C PHE A 46 28.34 -24.40 2.00
N PRO A 47 29.01 -25.43 2.56
CA PRO A 47 29.83 -25.31 3.77
C PRO A 47 30.97 -24.29 3.63
N LEU A 48 31.57 -24.17 2.45
CA LEU A 48 32.60 -23.16 2.14
C LEU A 48 32.07 -21.73 2.17
N THR A 49 30.85 -21.50 1.70
CA THR A 49 30.20 -20.17 1.71
C THR A 49 29.80 -19.77 3.11
N LYS A 50 29.26 -20.74 3.88
CA LYS A 50 28.97 -20.56 5.30
C LYS A 50 30.24 -20.23 6.08
N GLN A 51 31.32 -21.00 5.87
CA GLN A 51 32.58 -20.79 6.57
C GLN A 51 33.18 -19.42 6.26
N ARG A 52 33.19 -18.98 4.99
CA ARG A 52 33.65 -17.62 4.64
C ARG A 52 32.81 -16.49 5.25
N LEU A 53 31.50 -16.68 5.37
CA LEU A 53 30.62 -15.69 6.03
C LEU A 53 30.88 -15.66 7.54
N VAL A 54 31.14 -16.81 8.15
CA VAL A 54 31.55 -16.91 9.56
C VAL A 54 32.92 -16.30 9.75
N ASP A 55 33.92 -16.63 8.93
CA ASP A 55 35.28 -16.07 9.00
C ASP A 55 35.29 -14.55 8.74
N PHE A 56 34.36 -14.04 7.91
CA PHE A 56 34.16 -12.61 7.73
C PHE A 56 33.52 -11.99 8.99
N ALA A 57 32.44 -12.59 9.51
CA ALA A 57 31.79 -12.11 10.72
C ALA A 57 32.72 -12.15 11.95
N GLU A 58 33.58 -13.17 12.04
CA GLU A 58 34.58 -13.33 13.09
C GLU A 58 35.73 -12.34 12.92
N ARG A 59 36.21 -12.09 11.70
CA ARG A 59 37.22 -11.03 11.44
C ARG A 59 36.67 -9.63 11.69
N ASP A 60 35.40 -9.37 11.35
CA ASP A 60 34.72 -8.11 11.65
C ASP A 60 34.52 -7.96 13.17
N TYR A 61 34.08 -9.02 13.84
CA TYR A 61 33.96 -9.08 15.30
C TYR A 61 35.31 -8.82 16.01
N ILE A 62 36.40 -9.40 15.51
CA ILE A 62 37.76 -9.18 16.04
C ILE A 62 38.31 -7.81 15.63
N GLY A 63 37.94 -7.28 14.46
CA GLY A 63 38.35 -5.95 13.97
C GLY A 63 37.85 -4.79 14.84
N GLY A 64 36.78 -5.01 15.61
CA GLY A 64 36.31 -4.07 16.64
C GLY A 64 37.18 -4.03 17.90
N ILE A 65 38.15 -4.94 18.04
CA ILE A 65 39.05 -5.03 19.20
C ILE A 65 40.32 -4.21 18.91
N VAL A 66 40.41 -3.03 19.52
CA VAL A 66 41.62 -2.21 19.42
C VAL A 66 42.60 -2.63 20.51
N GLU A 67 43.79 -3.06 20.10
CA GLU A 67 44.87 -3.34 21.05
C GLU A 67 45.31 -2.04 21.73
N VAL A 68 45.37 -2.09 23.06
CA VAL A 68 45.88 -0.98 23.88
C VAL A 68 47.33 -0.75 23.47
N PRO A 69 47.73 0.49 23.12
CA PRO A 69 49.10 0.80 22.76
C PRO A 69 50.09 0.28 23.82
N PRO A 70 51.25 -0.26 23.45
CA PRO A 70 52.13 -0.99 24.37
C PRO A 70 52.58 -0.20 25.60
N HIS A 71 52.51 1.13 25.57
CA HIS A 71 52.80 2.02 26.70
C HIS A 71 51.65 2.17 27.72
N LEU A 72 50.44 1.72 27.40
CA LEU A 72 49.23 1.80 28.24
C LEU A 72 48.79 0.44 28.80
N VAL A 73 49.41 -0.66 28.37
CA VAL A 73 49.08 -2.04 28.80
C VAL A 73 49.27 -2.26 30.31
N GLY A 74 50.08 -1.44 30.98
CA GLY A 74 50.28 -1.48 32.43
C GLY A 74 49.13 -0.91 33.27
N PHE A 75 48.18 -0.19 32.68
CA PHE A 75 47.11 0.51 33.41
C PHE A 75 45.76 -0.22 33.43
N SER A 76 45.49 -1.10 32.46
CA SER A 76 44.28 -1.93 32.46
C SER A 76 44.44 -3.13 31.53
N PRO A 77 44.07 -4.36 31.96
CA PRO A 77 44.08 -5.54 31.10
C PRO A 77 42.91 -5.60 30.11
N MET A 78 41.98 -4.62 30.14
CA MET A 78 40.78 -4.63 29.31
C MET A 78 41.09 -4.16 27.88
N ARG A 79 40.61 -4.92 26.87
CA ARG A 79 40.64 -4.52 25.46
C ARG A 79 39.40 -3.72 25.12
N PHE A 80 39.56 -2.62 24.40
CA PHE A 80 38.44 -1.76 24.03
C PHE A 80 37.76 -2.26 22.78
N TRP A 81 36.43 -2.31 22.85
CA TRP A 81 35.55 -2.53 21.72
C TRP A 81 35.15 -1.17 21.14
N THR A 82 35.41 -0.95 19.86
CA THR A 82 35.00 0.28 19.17
C THR A 82 34.43 -0.02 17.80
N THR A 83 33.57 0.88 17.33
CA THR A 83 33.04 0.81 15.96
C THR A 83 34.15 1.06 14.97
N HIS A 84 34.36 0.14 14.03
CA HIS A 84 35.31 0.29 12.94
C HIS A 84 34.56 0.27 11.60
N PRO A 85 35.07 0.94 10.55
CA PRO A 85 34.44 0.92 9.25
C PRO A 85 34.44 -0.50 8.68
N LEU A 86 33.25 -0.98 8.29
CA LEU A 86 33.03 -2.33 7.76
C LEU A 86 34.01 -2.59 6.61
N SER A 87 34.87 -3.59 6.75
CA SER A 87 35.85 -3.89 5.70
C SER A 87 35.10 -4.33 4.44
N ARG A 88 35.41 -3.70 3.28
CA ARG A 88 34.83 -4.09 1.99
C ARG A 88 35.43 -5.42 1.53
N ASP A 89 35.02 -6.53 2.15
CA ASP A 89 35.41 -7.87 1.72
C ASP A 89 34.47 -8.34 0.60
N SER A 90 34.75 -7.87 -0.62
CA SER A 90 34.05 -8.27 -1.87
C SER A 90 33.78 -9.78 -1.98
N PRO A 91 34.72 -10.67 -1.60
CA PRO A 91 34.48 -12.11 -1.49
C PRO A 91 33.32 -12.53 -0.58
N ALA A 92 33.09 -11.85 0.55
CA ALA A 92 32.01 -12.16 1.49
C ALA A 92 30.65 -11.71 0.94
N VAL A 93 30.61 -10.56 0.26
CA VAL A 93 29.41 -10.10 -0.47
C VAL A 93 29.05 -11.06 -1.60
N LEU A 94 30.04 -11.49 -2.38
CA LEU A 94 29.85 -12.51 -3.41
C LEU A 94 29.38 -13.84 -2.83
N ALA A 95 29.93 -14.25 -1.68
CA ALA A 95 29.49 -15.45 -0.96
C ALA A 95 28.03 -15.34 -0.49
N ALA A 96 27.59 -14.17 0.02
CA ALA A 96 26.21 -13.93 0.41
C ALA A 96 25.24 -13.93 -0.79
N MET A 97 25.70 -13.50 -1.97
CA MET A 97 24.91 -13.51 -3.20
C MET A 97 24.95 -14.86 -3.95
N PHE A 98 25.93 -15.72 -3.65
CA PHE A 98 26.15 -16.99 -4.35
C PHE A 98 24.93 -17.92 -4.37
N PRO A 99 24.11 -18.08 -3.30
CA PRO A 99 22.91 -18.91 -3.34
C PRO A 99 21.87 -18.43 -4.36
N VAL A 100 21.78 -17.11 -4.56
CA VAL A 100 20.90 -16.48 -5.55
C VAL A 100 21.45 -16.71 -6.95
N PHE A 101 22.76 -16.52 -7.16
CA PHE A 101 23.40 -16.84 -8.45
C PHE A 101 23.33 -18.33 -8.78
N PHE A 102 23.47 -19.22 -7.80
CA PHE A 102 23.40 -20.67 -8.00
C PHE A 102 22.00 -21.12 -8.44
N THR A 103 20.95 -20.52 -7.90
CA THR A 103 19.57 -20.77 -8.37
C THR A 103 19.38 -20.28 -9.81
N PHE A 104 19.93 -19.11 -10.18
CA PHE A 104 19.96 -18.66 -11.57
C PHE A 104 20.76 -19.60 -12.48
N VAL A 105 21.91 -20.10 -12.04
CA VAL A 105 22.74 -21.05 -12.79
C VAL A 105 22.04 -22.39 -12.98
N ILE A 106 21.30 -22.91 -11.99
CA ILE A 106 20.46 -24.10 -12.15
C ILE A 106 19.39 -23.87 -13.22
N ILE A 107 18.72 -22.71 -13.20
CA ILE A 107 17.71 -22.36 -14.21
C ILE A 107 18.34 -22.26 -15.61
N ILE A 108 19.55 -21.70 -15.72
CA ILE A 108 20.29 -21.56 -16.97
C ILE A 108 20.81 -22.90 -17.48
N LEU A 109 21.31 -23.78 -16.60
CA LEU A 109 21.84 -25.12 -16.94
C LEU A 109 20.75 -26.14 -17.22
N TYR A 110 19.53 -25.93 -16.72
CA TYR A 110 18.37 -26.78 -17.01
C TYR A 110 18.08 -26.85 -18.52
N ALA A 111 18.21 -25.73 -19.24
CA ALA A 111 17.97 -25.67 -20.68
C ALA A 111 18.95 -26.54 -21.52
N PRO A 112 20.29 -26.46 -21.36
CA PRO A 112 21.23 -27.30 -22.08
C PRO A 112 21.25 -28.77 -21.62
N LEU A 113 21.08 -29.07 -20.31
CA LEU A 113 20.98 -30.45 -19.82
C LEU A 113 19.78 -31.18 -20.43
N ARG A 114 18.66 -30.48 -20.56
CA ARG A 114 17.47 -30.97 -21.26
C ARG A 114 17.73 -31.22 -22.75
N LYS A 115 18.52 -30.36 -23.39
CA LYS A 115 18.93 -30.51 -24.80
C LYS A 115 19.88 -31.72 -24.98
N PHE A 116 20.81 -31.94 -24.06
CA PHE A 116 21.74 -33.08 -24.07
C PHE A 116 21.01 -34.42 -23.81
N TYR A 117 20.06 -34.45 -22.88
CA TYR A 117 19.21 -35.62 -22.63
C TYR A 117 18.44 -36.07 -23.89
N ARG A 118 17.98 -35.14 -24.73
CA ARG A 118 17.33 -35.44 -26.02
C ARG A 118 18.29 -36.06 -27.04
N SER A 119 19.56 -35.63 -27.07
CA SER A 119 20.59 -36.15 -27.99
C SER A 119 20.88 -37.64 -27.78
N LEU A 120 20.57 -38.18 -26.60
CA LEU A 120 20.89 -39.55 -26.22
C LEU A 120 19.74 -40.55 -26.47
N LYS A 121 18.55 -40.11 -26.91
CA LYS A 121 17.39 -41.00 -27.17
C LYS A 121 17.27 -41.35 -28.66
N PRO A 122 17.34 -42.62 -29.07
CA PRO A 122 17.09 -43.03 -30.47
C PRO A 122 15.59 -43.00 -30.81
N PRO A 123 15.21 -42.65 -32.06
CA PRO A 123 13.81 -42.50 -32.47
C PRO A 123 13.09 -43.86 -32.54
N ARG A 124 11.93 -43.99 -31.87
CA ARG A 124 11.10 -45.21 -31.88
C ARG A 124 10.19 -45.27 -33.11
N ARG A 125 10.26 -46.36 -33.87
CA ARG A 125 9.31 -46.69 -34.96
C ARG A 125 8.11 -47.47 -34.41
N HIS A 126 6.89 -46.99 -34.60
CA HIS A 126 5.65 -47.73 -34.28
C HIS A 126 4.82 -47.99 -35.55
N SER A 127 4.45 -49.26 -35.77
CA SER A 127 3.58 -49.72 -36.88
C SER A 127 2.14 -49.90 -36.39
N TYR A 128 1.15 -49.31 -37.08
CA TYR A 128 -0.29 -49.52 -36.82
C TYR A 128 -1.04 -50.09 -38.04
N ARG A 129 -2.01 -50.98 -37.78
CA ARG A 129 -2.87 -51.71 -38.75
C ARG A 129 -4.33 -51.21 -38.60
N VAL A 130 -5.00 -50.79 -39.67
CA VAL A 130 -6.37 -50.20 -39.65
C VAL A 130 -7.40 -51.12 -40.33
N GLN A 131 -8.59 -51.27 -39.73
CA GLN A 131 -9.75 -52.07 -40.19
C GLN A 131 -10.76 -51.22 -41.00
N SER A 132 -11.40 -51.86 -41.99
CA SER A 132 -12.22 -51.30 -43.08
C SER A 132 -13.74 -51.27 -42.83
N GLY A 133 -14.44 -50.25 -43.35
CA GLY A 133 -15.90 -50.21 -43.54
C GLY A 133 -16.29 -49.84 -44.99
N ALA A 134 -17.39 -50.42 -45.49
CA ALA A 134 -17.76 -50.69 -46.89
C ALA A 134 -18.28 -49.48 -47.74
N PRO A 135 -18.42 -49.62 -49.09
CA PRO A 135 -18.33 -48.51 -50.06
C PRO A 135 -19.67 -48.01 -50.62
N MET A 136 -19.72 -46.73 -50.99
CA MET A 136 -20.81 -46.14 -51.80
C MET A 136 -20.24 -45.56 -53.11
N LYS A 137 -21.01 -45.74 -54.19
CA LYS A 137 -20.57 -45.91 -55.59
C LYS A 137 -20.12 -44.63 -56.32
N SER A 138 -18.99 -44.80 -57.00
CA SER A 138 -18.51 -44.24 -58.29
C SER A 138 -19.49 -43.44 -59.17
N GLY A 139 -19.12 -42.20 -59.46
CA GLY A 139 -19.38 -41.51 -60.73
C GLY A 139 -18.05 -41.02 -61.32
N LYS A 140 -17.68 -41.55 -62.49
CA LYS A 140 -16.44 -41.25 -63.23
C LYS A 140 -16.56 -39.91 -63.97
N SER A 141 -15.52 -39.07 -63.87
CA SER A 141 -15.09 -38.19 -64.95
C SER A 141 -13.61 -37.87 -64.75
N GLY A 142 -12.79 -38.31 -65.71
CA GLY A 142 -11.33 -38.19 -65.68
C GLY A 142 -10.83 -36.81 -66.09
N GLY A 143 -9.67 -36.46 -65.56
CA GLY A 143 -8.88 -35.30 -65.96
C GLY A 143 -7.51 -35.36 -65.26
N SER A 144 -6.49 -35.62 -66.06
CA SER A 144 -5.09 -35.94 -65.72
C SER A 144 -4.42 -34.93 -64.76
N MET A 145 -3.69 -35.41 -63.75
CA MET A 145 -2.79 -34.59 -62.94
C MET A 145 -1.38 -35.19 -62.88
N MET A 146 -0.40 -34.38 -63.30
CA MET A 146 1.04 -34.67 -63.40
C MET A 146 1.68 -35.16 -62.09
N HIS A 147 2.58 -36.13 -62.25
CA HIS A 147 3.61 -36.53 -61.29
C HIS A 147 4.54 -35.37 -60.93
N LEU A 148 4.71 -35.09 -59.63
CA LEU A 148 5.86 -34.33 -59.12
C LEU A 148 6.45 -35.01 -57.88
N ASN A 149 7.74 -35.31 -58.01
CA ASN A 149 8.67 -35.92 -57.08
C ASN A 149 8.81 -35.09 -55.79
N LYS A 150 8.27 -35.55 -54.64
CA LYS A 150 8.48 -34.94 -53.32
C LYS A 150 8.55 -36.03 -52.23
N SER A 151 9.74 -36.30 -51.69
CA SER A 151 9.91 -37.22 -50.55
C SER A 151 10.66 -36.66 -49.33
N PHE A 152 11.07 -35.37 -49.31
CA PHE A 152 11.74 -34.78 -48.15
C PHE A 152 10.81 -34.10 -47.14
N PHE A 153 9.68 -33.57 -47.63
CA PHE A 153 8.70 -32.87 -46.80
C PHE A 153 7.54 -33.79 -46.45
N THR A 154 7.09 -33.71 -45.19
CA THR A 154 5.83 -34.34 -44.79
C THR A 154 4.68 -33.68 -45.53
N VAL A 155 3.60 -34.42 -45.80
CA VAL A 155 2.39 -33.89 -46.45
C VAL A 155 1.84 -32.65 -45.71
N PHE A 156 2.05 -32.55 -44.40
CA PHE A 156 1.70 -31.39 -43.59
C PHE A 156 2.53 -30.14 -43.93
N GLU A 157 3.87 -30.25 -44.00
CA GLU A 157 4.75 -29.12 -44.34
C GLU A 157 4.49 -28.62 -45.76
N LEU A 158 4.20 -29.56 -46.65
CA LEU A 158 3.86 -29.34 -48.05
C LEU A 158 2.52 -28.59 -48.22
N ALA A 159 1.54 -28.90 -47.38
CA ALA A 159 0.20 -28.32 -47.43
C ALA A 159 0.09 -26.97 -46.68
N THR A 160 0.89 -26.78 -45.63
CA THR A 160 0.84 -25.56 -44.80
C THR A 160 1.94 -24.56 -45.13
N GLY A 161 2.99 -24.98 -45.85
CA GLY A 161 4.20 -24.19 -46.07
C GLY A 161 5.04 -23.96 -44.80
N ALA A 162 4.63 -24.54 -43.66
CA ALA A 162 5.31 -24.38 -42.39
C ALA A 162 6.18 -25.60 -42.09
N GLU A 163 7.49 -25.39 -42.02
CA GLU A 163 8.46 -26.45 -41.70
C GLU A 163 8.27 -26.92 -40.25
N LEU A 164 8.26 -28.24 -40.02
CA LEU A 164 8.07 -28.81 -38.68
C LEU A 164 9.36 -28.63 -37.87
N GLN A 165 9.45 -27.50 -37.17
CA GLN A 165 10.57 -27.24 -36.29
C GLN A 165 10.37 -27.92 -34.94
N ASN A 166 11.41 -28.63 -34.48
CA ASN A 166 11.51 -29.04 -33.07
C ASN A 166 11.78 -27.78 -32.24
N ARG A 167 10.74 -27.21 -31.64
CA ARG A 167 10.89 -26.03 -30.78
C ARG A 167 11.58 -26.44 -29.46
N VAL A 168 12.60 -25.68 -29.06
CA VAL A 168 13.37 -25.93 -27.84
C VAL A 168 13.12 -24.78 -26.85
N GLY A 169 12.74 -25.09 -25.61
CA GLY A 169 12.34 -24.12 -24.59
C GLY A 169 11.48 -24.74 -23.48
N LEU A 170 10.67 -23.93 -22.78
CA LEU A 170 9.72 -24.33 -21.72
C LEU A 170 8.48 -25.10 -22.25
N VAL A 171 8.65 -25.98 -23.24
CA VAL A 171 7.58 -26.81 -23.85
C VAL A 171 7.91 -28.29 -23.60
N SER A 172 6.93 -29.16 -23.34
CA SER A 172 7.14 -30.61 -23.06
C SER A 172 7.81 -31.34 -24.25
N ASP A 173 8.41 -32.51 -24.01
CA ASP A 173 9.05 -33.32 -25.05
C ASP A 173 8.03 -33.95 -26.01
N TYR A 174 8.28 -33.87 -27.32
CA TYR A 174 7.47 -34.51 -28.37
C TYR A 174 8.30 -34.81 -29.64
N ASP A 175 7.95 -35.87 -30.37
CA ASP A 175 8.54 -36.16 -31.69
C ASP A 175 7.79 -35.37 -32.76
N SER A 176 8.46 -34.66 -33.67
CA SER A 176 7.77 -33.87 -34.70
C SER A 176 7.27 -34.68 -35.89
N CYS A 177 7.86 -35.85 -36.16
CA CYS A 177 7.51 -36.70 -37.29
C CYS A 177 7.68 -38.19 -37.00
N VAL A 178 6.81 -39.01 -37.60
CA VAL A 178 6.79 -40.49 -37.50
C VAL A 178 6.94 -41.09 -38.89
N TYR A 179 7.75 -42.14 -39.01
CA TYR A 179 7.98 -42.83 -40.29
C TYR A 179 7.13 -44.09 -40.40
N ILE A 180 6.28 -44.17 -41.43
CA ILE A 180 5.42 -45.33 -41.69
C ILE A 180 5.69 -45.81 -43.11
N LYS A 181 6.14 -47.07 -43.25
CA LYS A 181 6.52 -47.71 -44.53
C LYS A 181 7.51 -46.88 -45.38
N GLY A 182 8.51 -46.28 -44.74
CA GLY A 182 9.57 -45.51 -45.41
C GLY A 182 9.20 -44.06 -45.76
N LEU A 183 7.93 -43.66 -45.58
CA LEU A 183 7.46 -42.29 -45.81
C LEU A 183 7.34 -41.52 -44.48
N ARG A 184 7.73 -40.24 -44.51
CA ARG A 184 7.77 -39.34 -43.35
C ARG A 184 6.42 -38.65 -43.16
N TYR A 185 5.81 -38.84 -42.00
CA TYR A 185 4.55 -38.20 -41.63
C TYR A 185 4.75 -37.28 -40.44
N ALA A 186 4.01 -36.18 -40.36
CA ALA A 186 4.01 -35.30 -39.20
C ALA A 186 3.33 -36.00 -38.01
N SER A 187 3.93 -35.93 -36.82
CA SER A 187 3.27 -36.45 -35.62
C SER A 187 2.19 -35.46 -35.14
N ALA A 188 1.19 -35.96 -34.41
CA ALA A 188 0.15 -35.09 -33.84
C ALA A 188 0.73 -34.00 -32.92
N ASP A 189 1.76 -34.33 -32.14
CA ASP A 189 2.41 -33.38 -31.24
C ASP A 189 3.30 -32.38 -31.99
N GLY A 190 3.88 -32.80 -33.12
CA GLY A 190 4.62 -31.93 -34.04
C GLY A 190 3.74 -30.88 -34.70
N ILE A 191 2.52 -31.29 -35.05
CA ILE A 191 1.47 -30.42 -35.58
C ILE A 191 1.00 -29.46 -34.48
N TYR A 192 0.73 -29.97 -33.27
CA TYR A 192 0.32 -29.16 -32.09
C TYR A 192 1.31 -28.06 -31.73
N SER A 193 2.57 -28.42 -31.64
CA SER A 193 3.61 -27.53 -31.13
C SER A 193 4.05 -26.48 -32.14
N ASN A 194 3.77 -26.68 -33.42
CA ASN A 194 3.84 -25.64 -34.45
C ASN A 194 2.56 -24.80 -34.54
N GLY A 195 1.66 -25.00 -33.58
CA GLY A 195 0.45 -24.22 -33.38
C GLY A 195 -0.70 -24.68 -34.25
N PHE A 196 -0.87 -26.00 -34.49
CA PHE A 196 -1.99 -26.56 -35.25
C PHE A 196 -2.60 -27.79 -34.57
N VAL A 197 -3.90 -28.02 -34.63
CA VAL A 197 -4.59 -29.22 -34.11
C VAL A 197 -5.40 -29.83 -35.24
N ILE A 198 -5.41 -31.16 -35.30
CA ILE A 198 -6.33 -31.88 -36.18
C ILE A 198 -7.64 -32.13 -35.44
N ALA A 199 -8.68 -31.37 -35.78
CA ALA A 199 -10.02 -31.58 -35.27
C ALA A 199 -10.76 -32.65 -36.09
N ASN A 200 -11.34 -33.63 -35.40
CA ASN A 200 -12.15 -34.72 -35.95
C ASN A 200 -11.46 -35.54 -37.07
N GLY A 201 -10.13 -35.70 -36.99
CA GLY A 201 -9.33 -36.49 -37.94
C GLY A 201 -9.27 -35.98 -39.38
N ARG A 202 -9.88 -34.83 -39.69
CA ARG A 202 -10.04 -34.31 -41.07
C ARG A 202 -9.63 -32.85 -41.23
N TRP A 203 -9.69 -32.04 -40.17
CA TRP A 203 -9.52 -30.59 -40.26
C TRP A 203 -8.28 -30.13 -39.51
N LEU A 204 -7.34 -29.53 -40.23
CA LEU A 204 -6.10 -28.99 -39.67
C LEU A 204 -6.30 -27.51 -39.30
N ILE A 205 -6.29 -27.19 -38.02
CA ILE A 205 -6.71 -25.88 -37.49
C ILE A 205 -5.56 -25.26 -36.71
N LYS A 206 -5.22 -24.00 -36.96
CA LYS A 206 -4.20 -23.32 -36.14
C LYS A 206 -4.69 -23.16 -34.69
N THR A 207 -3.90 -23.48 -33.69
CA THR A 207 -4.28 -23.45 -32.25
C THR A 207 -4.74 -22.07 -31.80
N SER A 208 -4.11 -21.01 -32.31
CA SER A 208 -4.56 -19.63 -32.11
C SER A 208 -6.01 -19.39 -32.56
N ASN A 209 -6.51 -20.22 -33.49
CA ASN A 209 -7.82 -20.10 -34.09
C ASN A 209 -8.79 -21.15 -33.55
N ILE A 210 -8.37 -22.08 -32.67
CA ILE A 210 -9.24 -23.13 -32.12
C ILE A 210 -10.32 -22.51 -31.24
N LEU A 211 -9.97 -21.53 -30.41
CA LEU A 211 -10.96 -20.86 -29.57
C LEU A 211 -11.99 -20.15 -30.47
N THR A 212 -11.53 -19.51 -31.55
CA THR A 212 -12.39 -18.87 -32.54
C THR A 212 -13.28 -19.87 -33.27
N ILE A 213 -12.76 -21.05 -33.64
CA ILE A 213 -13.53 -22.09 -34.35
C ILE A 213 -14.49 -22.83 -33.41
N ILE A 214 -14.12 -23.07 -32.15
CA ILE A 214 -15.04 -23.62 -31.13
C ILE A 214 -16.15 -22.62 -30.86
N VAL A 215 -15.82 -21.33 -30.73
CA VAL A 215 -16.82 -20.27 -30.65
C VAL A 215 -17.70 -20.26 -31.90
N MET A 216 -17.13 -20.39 -33.11
CA MET A 216 -17.93 -20.49 -34.34
C MET A 216 -18.80 -21.76 -34.40
N ILE A 217 -18.34 -22.92 -33.94
CA ILE A 217 -19.10 -24.18 -33.96
C ILE A 217 -20.21 -24.18 -32.90
N VAL A 218 -19.93 -23.66 -31.71
CA VAL A 218 -20.93 -23.49 -30.64
C VAL A 218 -21.99 -22.46 -31.06
N VAL A 219 -21.59 -21.44 -31.82
CA VAL A 219 -22.51 -20.43 -32.39
C VAL A 219 -23.26 -20.97 -33.61
N LYS A 220 -22.74 -21.97 -34.32
CA LYS A 220 -23.31 -22.51 -35.59
C LYS A 220 -24.19 -23.75 -35.40
N ARG A 221 -24.62 -24.09 -34.18
CA ARG A 221 -25.60 -25.17 -33.98
C ARG A 221 -27.00 -24.84 -34.54
N ASP A 222 -27.27 -23.58 -34.91
CA ASP A 222 -28.63 -23.18 -35.31
C ASP A 222 -28.86 -22.77 -36.76
N THR A 223 -27.91 -22.90 -37.70
CA THR A 223 -28.27 -22.64 -39.12
C THR A 223 -27.34 -23.31 -40.13
N GLU A 224 -27.75 -24.52 -40.56
CA GLU A 224 -27.51 -24.96 -41.93
C GLU A 224 -28.43 -24.19 -42.88
N SER A 225 -27.88 -23.58 -43.94
CA SER A 225 -28.20 -23.93 -45.33
C SER A 225 -27.66 -22.90 -46.33
N VAL A 226 -26.63 -23.34 -47.07
CA VAL A 226 -26.40 -23.09 -48.51
C VAL A 226 -25.99 -21.63 -48.87
N ALA A 227 -25.43 -21.36 -50.04
CA ALA A 227 -24.08 -21.55 -50.55
C ALA A 227 -23.90 -20.50 -51.67
N MET A 228 -22.64 -20.09 -51.91
CA MET A 228 -22.07 -19.87 -53.25
C MET A 228 -22.53 -18.66 -54.11
N THR A 229 -21.66 -17.66 -54.27
CA THR A 229 -20.81 -17.33 -55.47
C THR A 229 -21.59 -16.50 -56.50
N THR A 230 -21.08 -15.46 -57.18
CA THR A 230 -19.75 -15.16 -57.73
C THR A 230 -19.81 -13.77 -58.38
N ALA A 231 -18.62 -13.23 -58.70
CA ALA A 231 -18.33 -12.32 -59.82
C ALA A 231 -18.63 -10.81 -59.62
N THR A 232 -17.83 -9.86 -60.08
CA THR A 232 -16.49 -9.82 -60.74
C THR A 232 -16.10 -8.34 -60.78
N ASP A 233 -14.78 -8.08 -60.78
CA ASP A 233 -14.01 -7.01 -61.43
C ASP A 233 -14.67 -5.68 -61.84
N PHE A 234 -14.03 -4.56 -61.51
CA PHE A 234 -13.36 -3.72 -62.54
C PHE A 234 -12.42 -2.67 -61.89
N THR A 235 -11.15 -2.78 -62.30
CA THR A 235 -10.10 -1.77 -62.56
C THR A 235 -10.65 -0.47 -63.19
N ASP A 236 -10.01 0.70 -63.29
CA ASP A 236 -8.76 1.34 -62.83
C ASP A 236 -8.95 2.86 -63.13
N VAL A 237 -8.05 3.72 -62.65
CA VAL A 237 -7.95 5.16 -63.00
C VAL A 237 -6.60 5.41 -63.70
N GLU A 238 -6.58 6.43 -64.59
CA GLU A 238 -5.49 7.07 -65.39
C GLU A 238 -5.28 6.49 -66.83
N GLU A 239 -5.13 7.25 -67.94
CA GLU A 239 -4.48 8.55 -68.21
C GLU A 239 -4.87 9.14 -69.63
N ILE A 240 -4.69 10.47 -69.81
CA ILE A 240 -4.24 11.25 -71.02
C ILE A 240 -5.11 11.51 -72.29
N ALA A 241 -5.09 12.79 -72.71
CA ALA A 241 -5.15 13.42 -74.06
C ALA A 241 -6.47 13.91 -74.73
N THR A 242 -6.59 15.25 -74.76
CA THR A 242 -6.92 16.16 -75.89
C THR A 242 -7.99 15.81 -76.94
N ASN A 243 -9.09 16.58 -76.99
CA ASN A 243 -9.46 17.55 -78.06
C ASN A 243 -10.99 17.77 -78.18
N GLY A 244 -11.38 19.04 -78.32
CA GLY A 244 -12.34 19.43 -79.37
C GLY A 244 -13.85 19.51 -79.08
N THR A 245 -14.27 20.65 -78.52
CA THR A 245 -15.41 21.50 -78.99
C THR A 245 -16.88 21.02 -78.88
N PRO A 246 -17.85 21.97 -78.84
CA PRO A 246 -18.95 21.94 -77.86
C PRO A 246 -20.33 21.81 -78.51
N THR A 247 -21.34 21.33 -77.75
CA THR A 247 -22.74 21.74 -78.01
C THR A 247 -23.68 21.51 -76.82
N HIS A 248 -24.37 22.60 -76.48
CA HIS A 248 -25.78 22.72 -76.11
C HIS A 248 -26.31 22.32 -74.70
N LYS A 249 -26.49 23.39 -73.92
CA LYS A 249 -27.49 23.66 -72.88
C LYS A 249 -28.85 22.94 -73.08
N ARG A 250 -29.41 22.38 -72.00
CA ARG A 250 -30.57 22.94 -71.26
C ARG A 250 -30.85 22.17 -69.94
N PRO A 251 -31.28 22.85 -68.85
CA PRO A 251 -31.47 22.27 -67.52
C PRO A 251 -32.93 21.88 -67.27
N ILE A 252 -33.18 20.90 -66.40
CA ILE A 252 -34.49 20.75 -65.74
C ILE A 252 -34.29 20.61 -64.23
N ASN A 253 -35.15 21.34 -63.53
CA ASN A 253 -35.03 21.83 -62.18
C ASN A 253 -35.16 20.78 -61.07
N VAL A 254 -34.29 20.98 -60.09
CA VAL A 254 -34.47 20.86 -58.65
C VAL A 254 -35.93 21.00 -58.17
N ALA A 255 -36.41 20.00 -57.44
CA ALA A 255 -37.45 20.17 -56.43
C ALA A 255 -36.90 19.76 -55.06
N ARG A 256 -36.70 20.78 -54.24
CA ARG A 256 -36.18 20.76 -52.86
C ARG A 256 -37.33 20.39 -51.93
N SER A 257 -37.23 19.28 -51.22
CA SER A 257 -38.11 18.93 -50.10
C SER A 257 -37.28 18.79 -48.83
N SER A 258 -37.15 19.91 -48.12
CA SER A 258 -36.67 19.98 -46.74
C SER A 258 -37.64 19.25 -45.80
N ARG A 259 -37.18 18.18 -45.13
CA ARG A 259 -37.84 17.65 -43.93
C ARG A 259 -37.02 17.97 -42.69
N SER A 260 -37.66 18.74 -41.82
CA SER A 260 -37.22 19.26 -40.53
C SER A 260 -36.74 18.19 -39.56
N VAL A 261 -35.66 18.50 -38.87
CA VAL A 261 -35.14 17.86 -37.66
C VAL A 261 -36.21 17.88 -36.56
N LYS A 262 -36.58 16.71 -36.03
CA LYS A 262 -37.40 16.62 -34.80
C LYS A 262 -36.52 16.83 -33.57
N VAL A 263 -36.90 17.82 -32.77
CA VAL A 263 -36.34 18.19 -31.47
C VAL A 263 -36.89 17.24 -30.37
N GLY A 264 -35.99 16.79 -29.48
CA GLY A 264 -36.22 16.47 -28.07
C GLY A 264 -37.23 15.38 -27.69
N ARG A 265 -36.80 14.12 -27.56
CA ARG A 265 -37.47 13.16 -26.64
C ARG A 265 -36.97 13.42 -25.22
N CYS A 266 -37.86 13.49 -24.23
CA CYS A 266 -37.49 13.45 -22.82
C CYS A 266 -36.67 12.17 -22.54
N PRO A 267 -35.55 12.26 -21.81
CA PRO A 267 -34.75 11.09 -21.50
C PRO A 267 -35.56 10.11 -20.66
N THR A 268 -35.51 8.83 -21.00
CA THR A 268 -36.21 7.80 -20.21
C THR A 268 -35.58 7.72 -18.82
N PRO A 269 -36.32 7.32 -17.76
CA PRO A 269 -35.77 7.17 -16.41
C PRO A 269 -34.49 6.31 -16.37
N TRP A 270 -34.42 5.30 -17.25
CA TRP A 270 -33.25 4.43 -17.41
C TRP A 270 -32.03 5.14 -18.03
N GLN A 271 -32.25 6.04 -18.99
CA GLN A 271 -31.19 6.89 -19.55
C GLN A 271 -30.66 7.88 -18.53
N ILE A 272 -31.53 8.46 -17.71
CA ILE A 272 -31.14 9.36 -16.60
C ILE A 272 -30.31 8.57 -15.58
N TRP A 273 -30.76 7.39 -15.17
CA TRP A 273 -30.02 6.50 -14.26
C TRP A 273 -28.64 6.11 -14.80
N HIS A 274 -28.54 5.76 -16.08
CA HIS A 274 -27.25 5.44 -16.70
C HIS A 274 -26.30 6.65 -16.69
N ILE A 275 -26.79 7.85 -16.99
CA ILE A 275 -25.98 9.08 -16.93
C ILE A 275 -25.49 9.34 -15.49
N ILE A 276 -26.38 9.22 -14.49
CA ILE A 276 -26.02 9.39 -13.07
C ILE A 276 -24.92 8.40 -12.68
N ARG A 277 -25.04 7.13 -13.07
CA ARG A 277 -24.03 6.11 -12.79
C ARG A 277 -22.68 6.42 -13.44
N ARG A 278 -22.66 6.93 -14.68
CA ARG A 278 -21.43 7.35 -15.36
C ARG A 278 -20.78 8.57 -14.72
N LEU A 279 -21.59 9.54 -14.28
CA LEU A 279 -21.10 10.67 -13.49
C LEU A 279 -20.50 10.19 -12.16
N GLY A 280 -21.13 9.24 -11.48
CA GLY A 280 -20.58 8.59 -10.29
C GLY A 280 -19.22 7.93 -10.54
N GLY A 281 -19.04 7.27 -11.68
CA GLY A 281 -17.74 6.70 -12.09
C GLY A 281 -16.65 7.77 -12.31
N ILE A 282 -17.00 8.93 -12.87
CA ILE A 282 -16.05 10.06 -13.00
C ILE A 282 -15.69 10.61 -11.62
N VAL A 283 -16.68 10.84 -10.75
CA VAL A 283 -16.45 11.32 -9.39
C VAL A 283 -15.54 10.36 -8.64
N ALA A 284 -15.79 9.05 -8.72
CA ALA A 284 -14.95 8.02 -8.11
C ALA A 284 -13.51 8.03 -8.66
N ALA A 285 -13.32 8.23 -9.96
CA ALA A 285 -11.99 8.32 -10.57
C ALA A 285 -11.23 9.58 -10.15
N VAL A 286 -11.90 10.74 -10.11
CA VAL A 286 -11.32 12.01 -9.64
C VAL A 286 -10.96 11.90 -8.16
N PHE A 287 -11.83 11.31 -7.34
CA PHE A 287 -11.58 11.07 -5.94
C PHE A 287 -10.38 10.14 -5.73
N TYR A 288 -10.31 9.03 -6.46
CA TYR A 288 -9.16 8.11 -6.41
C TYR A 288 -7.83 8.81 -6.74
N VAL A 289 -7.80 9.63 -7.79
CA VAL A 289 -6.61 10.43 -8.16
C VAL A 289 -6.27 11.45 -7.08
N HIS A 290 -7.27 12.16 -6.55
CA HIS A 290 -7.09 13.11 -5.46
C HIS A 290 -6.45 12.44 -4.24
N THR A 291 -6.97 11.28 -3.83
CA THR A 291 -6.43 10.49 -2.74
C THR A 291 -4.97 10.12 -2.98
N ILE A 292 -4.63 9.59 -4.15
CA ILE A 292 -3.25 9.21 -4.47
C ILE A 292 -2.30 10.41 -4.39
N ILE A 293 -2.66 11.54 -5.01
CA ILE A 293 -1.83 12.76 -5.02
C ILE A 293 -1.66 13.30 -3.60
N SER A 294 -2.76 13.44 -2.86
CA SER A 294 -2.73 13.88 -1.46
C SER A 294 -1.81 12.99 -0.64
N SER A 295 -1.93 11.67 -0.82
CA SER A 295 -1.10 10.70 -0.11
C SER A 295 0.39 10.83 -0.43
N ALA A 296 0.75 11.19 -1.67
CA ALA A 296 2.12 11.39 -2.10
C ALA A 296 2.68 12.74 -1.60
N LEU A 297 1.87 13.81 -1.61
CA LEU A 297 2.23 15.10 -1.01
C LEU A 297 2.48 14.99 0.49
N TRP A 298 1.63 14.26 1.21
CA TRP A 298 1.85 13.96 2.62
C TRP A 298 3.12 13.12 2.83
N SER A 299 3.43 12.19 1.91
CA SER A 299 4.69 11.42 1.99
C SER A 299 5.94 12.31 1.85
N ILE A 300 5.86 13.41 1.09
CA ILE A 300 6.96 14.39 0.99
C ILE A 300 7.18 15.10 2.33
N ARG A 301 6.11 15.59 2.95
CA ARG A 301 6.20 16.26 4.26
C ARG A 301 6.87 15.38 5.30
N THR A 302 6.54 14.11 5.25
CA THR A 302 7.07 13.15 6.20
C THR A 302 8.50 12.69 5.97
N LEU A 303 9.00 12.83 4.75
CA LEU A 303 10.43 12.67 4.47
C LEU A 303 11.24 13.80 5.12
N LEU A 304 10.63 14.98 5.23
CA LEU A 304 11.25 16.17 5.83
C LEU A 304 11.14 16.18 7.37
N GLY A 305 10.41 15.24 7.97
CA GLY A 305 10.09 15.24 9.40
C GLY A 305 8.91 16.16 9.69
N GLU A 306 7.69 15.65 9.57
CA GLU A 306 6.49 16.44 9.86
C GLU A 306 6.32 16.54 11.37
N ILE A 307 6.20 17.77 11.88
CA ILE A 307 5.84 18.05 13.27
C ILE A 307 4.37 18.46 13.28
N ARG A 308 3.53 17.69 13.98
CA ARG A 308 2.14 18.11 14.21
C ARG A 308 2.03 18.98 15.46
N PRO A 309 1.26 20.09 15.40
CA PRO A 309 1.13 21.04 16.49
C PRO A 309 0.44 20.45 17.71
N SER A 310 0.56 21.18 18.82
CA SER A 310 0.32 20.69 20.17
C SER A 310 -1.10 20.18 20.42
N ASP A 311 -1.24 18.87 20.59
CA ASP A 311 -2.45 18.25 21.15
C ASP A 311 -2.32 18.13 22.68
N ASN A 312 -3.46 18.06 23.38
CA ASN A 312 -3.50 17.72 24.80
C ASN A 312 -3.43 16.21 24.95
N PHE A 313 -2.44 15.71 25.69
CA PHE A 313 -2.18 14.27 25.87
C PHE A 313 -2.78 13.69 27.15
N GLY A 314 -3.62 14.48 27.83
CA GLY A 314 -4.30 14.10 29.06
C GLY A 314 -4.05 15.09 30.20
N ILE A 315 -4.85 14.95 31.24
CA ILE A 315 -4.77 15.75 32.47
C ILE A 315 -4.72 14.77 33.63
N ASN A 316 -3.67 14.85 34.44
CA ASN A 316 -3.67 14.22 35.75
C ASN A 316 -4.21 15.22 36.76
N GLU A 317 -5.21 14.84 37.54
CA GLU A 317 -5.89 15.69 38.50
C GLU A 317 -5.59 15.21 39.93
N ALA A 318 -5.54 16.15 40.87
CA ALA A 318 -5.41 15.97 42.31
C ALA A 318 -6.48 16.84 42.97
N GLU A 319 -7.60 16.23 43.36
CA GLU A 319 -8.82 16.96 43.71
C GLU A 319 -8.87 17.36 45.19
N LEU A 320 -8.36 16.53 46.09
CA LEU A 320 -8.53 16.70 47.53
C LEU A 320 -7.68 17.86 48.07
N ILE A 321 -6.49 18.07 47.51
CA ILE A 321 -5.54 19.08 48.01
C ILE A 321 -6.18 20.48 48.10
N LEU A 322 -7.07 20.83 47.16
CA LEU A 322 -7.74 22.13 47.15
C LEU A 322 -8.62 22.36 48.39
N GLY A 323 -9.34 21.34 48.84
CA GLY A 323 -10.19 21.44 50.02
C GLY A 323 -9.37 21.64 51.30
N TYR A 324 -8.22 20.98 51.38
CA TYR A 324 -7.32 21.05 52.52
C TYR A 324 -6.52 22.35 52.59
N VAL A 325 -6.10 22.87 51.44
CA VAL A 325 -5.34 24.13 51.32
C VAL A 325 -6.25 25.35 51.47
N GLY A 326 -7.53 25.24 51.11
CA GLY A 326 -8.51 26.31 51.26
C GLY A 326 -8.38 27.41 50.19
N THR A 327 -8.90 28.60 50.49
CA THR A 327 -8.97 29.73 49.53
C THR A 327 -8.17 30.97 49.93
N THR A 328 -7.53 30.93 51.10
CA THR A 328 -6.81 32.05 51.71
C THR A 328 -5.32 31.71 51.83
N THR A 329 -4.64 32.28 52.84
CA THR A 329 -3.27 31.94 53.22
C THR A 329 -3.19 30.52 53.80
N ILE A 330 -2.04 29.86 53.63
CA ILE A 330 -1.85 28.45 54.02
C ILE A 330 -1.87 28.24 55.54
N ASP A 331 -1.44 29.22 56.33
CA ASP A 331 -1.54 29.20 57.79
C ASP A 331 -3.00 29.10 58.27
N GLN A 332 -3.94 29.73 57.56
CA GLN A 332 -5.38 29.68 57.83
C GLN A 332 -6.08 28.51 57.12
N SER A 333 -5.33 27.59 56.51
CA SER A 333 -5.91 26.48 55.76
C SER A 333 -6.60 25.46 56.68
N PRO A 334 -7.66 24.78 56.21
CA PRO A 334 -8.25 23.66 56.93
C PRO A 334 -7.22 22.59 57.31
N PHE A 335 -6.18 22.36 56.50
CA PHE A 335 -5.13 21.42 56.83
C PHE A 335 -4.37 21.79 58.12
N VAL A 336 -3.95 23.05 58.26
CA VAL A 336 -3.24 23.51 59.47
C VAL A 336 -4.18 23.57 60.68
N LEU A 337 -5.35 24.18 60.53
CA LEU A 337 -6.25 24.42 61.66
C LEU A 337 -6.96 23.14 62.15
N SER A 338 -7.47 22.32 61.23
CA SER A 338 -8.32 21.16 61.58
C SER A 338 -7.57 19.82 61.64
N VAL A 339 -6.61 19.59 60.73
CA VAL A 339 -5.87 18.31 60.69
C VAL A 339 -4.68 18.34 61.63
N LEU A 340 -3.92 19.44 61.65
CA LEU A 340 -2.78 19.58 62.55
C LEU A 340 -3.17 20.12 63.93
N GLY A 341 -4.35 20.75 64.07
CA GLY A 341 -4.80 21.33 65.34
C GLY A 341 -4.05 22.61 65.70
N ASP A 342 -3.69 23.42 64.69
CA ASP A 342 -2.85 24.64 64.83
C ASP A 342 -1.41 24.37 65.33
N ASP A 343 -1.00 23.10 65.35
CA ASP A 343 0.37 22.70 65.72
C ASP A 343 1.23 22.46 64.46
N THR A 344 2.13 23.41 64.20
CA THR A 344 3.05 23.40 63.05
C THR A 344 4.38 22.70 63.33
N THR A 345 4.54 21.99 64.45
CA THR A 345 5.80 21.29 64.75
C THR A 345 6.12 20.20 63.71
N PRO A 346 7.40 20.02 63.33
CA PRO A 346 7.83 18.97 62.43
C PRO A 346 7.38 17.59 62.91
N ARG A 347 6.67 16.86 62.06
CA ARG A 347 6.18 15.52 62.36
C ARG A 347 7.07 14.47 61.73
N SER A 348 7.07 13.26 62.29
CA SER A 348 7.83 12.13 61.73
C SER A 348 7.12 11.44 60.57
N ASN A 349 5.83 11.66 60.38
CA ASN A 349 5.00 10.92 59.43
C ASN A 349 4.70 11.75 58.16
N ALA A 350 4.29 11.07 57.10
CA ALA A 350 3.66 11.68 55.93
C ALA A 350 2.13 11.61 56.07
N PHE A 351 1.41 12.51 55.41
CA PHE A 351 -0.05 12.53 55.39
C PHE A 351 -0.60 12.18 54.01
N TYR A 352 -1.52 11.22 53.98
CA TYR A 352 -2.19 10.73 52.78
C TYR A 352 -3.67 11.15 52.83
N LEU A 353 -4.06 12.07 51.96
CA LEU A 353 -5.42 12.61 51.90
C LEU A 353 -6.35 11.57 51.26
N GLN A 354 -7.24 10.95 52.04
CA GLN A 354 -8.09 9.85 51.56
C GLN A 354 -9.47 10.32 51.08
N SER A 355 -10.01 11.33 51.73
CA SER A 355 -11.29 11.96 51.40
C SER A 355 -11.24 13.44 51.80
N ALA A 356 -12.33 14.19 51.67
CA ALA A 356 -12.39 15.58 52.10
C ALA A 356 -12.19 15.78 53.63
N THR A 357 -12.32 14.71 54.42
CA THR A 357 -12.26 14.79 55.90
C THR A 357 -11.37 13.73 56.54
N SER A 358 -10.96 12.69 55.79
CA SER A 358 -10.15 11.58 56.32
C SER A 358 -8.71 11.64 55.79
N VAL A 359 -7.75 11.48 56.71
CA VAL A 359 -6.32 11.45 56.41
C VAL A 359 -5.70 10.21 57.04
N SER A 360 -4.78 9.56 56.34
CA SER A 360 -3.96 8.45 56.84
C SER A 360 -2.51 8.87 56.99
N THR A 361 -1.76 8.21 57.87
CA THR A 361 -0.34 8.46 58.09
C THR A 361 0.57 7.35 57.56
N GLN A 362 -0.01 6.31 56.96
CA GLN A 362 0.74 5.13 56.49
C GLN A 362 0.72 5.00 54.96
N ARG A 363 -0.47 5.09 54.36
CA ARG A 363 -0.65 4.95 52.90
C ARG A 363 -2.02 5.44 52.44
N CYS A 364 -2.17 5.56 51.11
CA CYS A 364 -3.48 5.68 50.46
C CYS A 364 -4.22 4.34 50.48
N THR A 365 -5.33 4.25 51.21
CA THR A 365 -6.13 3.01 51.28
C THR A 365 -7.07 2.90 50.08
N GLY A 366 -7.23 1.69 49.53
CA GLY A 366 -8.15 1.44 48.42
C GLY A 366 -7.56 1.62 47.02
N ILE A 367 -6.27 2.01 46.92
CA ILE A 367 -5.56 2.10 45.65
C ILE A 367 -4.80 0.79 45.40
N VAL A 368 -5.16 0.06 44.34
CA VAL A 368 -4.62 -1.27 44.06
C VAL A 368 -3.15 -1.23 43.60
N LYS A 369 -2.78 -0.23 42.79
CA LYS A 369 -1.43 -0.09 42.20
C LYS A 369 -0.56 0.94 42.92
N PHE A 370 -0.83 1.20 44.20
CA PHE A 370 -0.07 2.18 44.97
C PHE A 370 1.38 1.73 45.14
N ASN A 371 2.33 2.61 44.83
CA ASN A 371 3.76 2.35 45.03
C ASN A 371 4.16 2.85 46.43
N ASP A 372 4.21 1.94 47.39
CA ASP A 372 4.56 2.23 48.78
C ASP A 372 5.97 2.84 48.92
N TRP A 373 6.91 2.49 48.03
CA TRP A 373 8.28 2.99 48.11
C TRP A 373 8.42 4.42 47.58
N LEU A 374 7.80 4.72 46.42
CA LEU A 374 7.84 6.06 45.80
C LEU A 374 7.23 7.15 46.70
N TYR A 375 6.22 6.78 47.49
CA TYR A 375 5.51 7.69 48.37
C TYR A 375 5.74 7.38 49.86
N SER A 376 6.81 6.65 50.20
CA SER A 376 7.18 6.42 51.59
C SER A 376 7.70 7.69 52.25
N ASN A 377 7.42 7.85 53.54
CA ASN A 377 7.91 9.01 54.29
C ASN A 377 9.44 9.10 54.29
N GLU A 378 10.13 7.96 54.35
CA GLU A 378 11.58 7.85 54.31
C GLU A 378 12.14 8.37 52.99
N PHE A 379 11.59 7.91 51.85
CA PHE A 379 12.04 8.32 50.53
C PHE A 379 11.73 9.81 50.27
N LEU A 380 10.52 10.26 50.60
CA LEU A 380 10.10 11.64 50.37
C LEU A 380 10.95 12.65 51.16
N ARG A 381 11.37 12.31 52.37
CA ARG A 381 12.25 13.16 53.18
C ARG A 381 13.70 13.09 52.75
N ALA A 382 14.20 11.90 52.39
CA ALA A 382 15.54 11.75 51.82
C ALA A 382 15.67 12.58 50.53
N ASN A 383 14.69 12.47 49.63
CA ASN A 383 14.67 13.22 48.38
C ASN A 383 14.54 14.74 48.60
N TRP A 384 13.73 15.18 49.56
CA TRP A 384 13.67 16.58 49.96
C TRP A 384 15.03 17.10 50.46
N ASN A 385 15.70 16.34 51.32
CA ASN A 385 17.00 16.75 51.87
C ASN A 385 18.05 16.89 50.77
N GLU A 386 18.10 15.96 49.81
CA GLU A 386 19.02 16.04 48.68
C GLU A 386 18.71 17.26 47.80
N LEU A 387 17.43 17.42 47.43
CA LEU A 387 16.96 18.55 46.64
C LEU A 387 17.29 19.89 47.31
N ALA A 388 16.97 20.05 48.59
CA ALA A 388 17.21 21.27 49.34
C ALA A 388 18.70 21.55 49.50
N THR A 389 19.51 20.55 49.82
CA THR A 389 20.96 20.71 50.03
C THR A 389 21.64 21.13 48.73
N GLN A 390 21.37 20.41 47.63
CA GLN A 390 22.04 20.63 46.36
C GLN A 390 21.55 21.89 45.64
N THR A 391 20.29 22.33 45.82
CA THR A 391 19.74 23.49 45.07
C THR A 391 19.67 24.81 45.84
N SER A 392 19.97 24.79 47.15
CA SER A 392 19.89 25.98 48.02
C SER A 392 20.82 27.13 47.64
N TYR A 393 21.79 26.93 46.74
CA TYR A 393 22.64 28.01 46.22
C TYR A 393 21.86 29.01 45.36
N ASN A 394 20.77 28.57 44.72
CA ASN A 394 19.92 29.42 43.88
C ASN A 394 18.50 29.54 44.46
N ILE A 395 17.91 28.42 44.87
CA ILE A 395 16.56 28.39 45.47
C ILE A 395 16.69 28.70 46.96
N THR A 396 16.81 29.99 47.27
CA THR A 396 17.25 30.48 48.59
C THR A 396 16.30 30.12 49.74
N PHE A 397 15.00 29.94 49.49
CA PHE A 397 14.05 29.62 50.55
C PHE A 397 14.35 28.27 51.22
N PHE A 398 14.97 27.32 50.53
CA PHE A 398 15.34 26.02 51.10
C PHE A 398 16.27 26.12 52.32
N ARG A 399 17.07 27.20 52.44
CA ARG A 399 17.97 27.41 53.59
C ARG A 399 17.20 27.67 54.89
N ASN A 400 16.08 28.39 54.78
CA ASN A 400 15.37 28.96 55.92
C ASN A 400 14.08 28.23 56.28
N VAL A 401 13.80 27.09 55.65
CA VAL A 401 12.59 26.29 55.89
C VAL A 401 12.89 24.97 56.58
N GLU A 402 11.93 24.48 57.34
CA GLU A 402 11.86 23.11 57.81
C GLU A 402 10.53 22.46 57.40
N VAL A 403 10.57 21.15 57.11
CA VAL A 403 9.40 20.40 56.64
C VAL A 403 8.56 19.98 57.84
N ILE A 404 7.31 20.44 57.86
CA ILE A 404 6.30 19.98 58.82
C ILE A 404 5.95 18.53 58.49
N ALA A 405 5.44 18.29 57.27
CA ALA A 405 5.14 16.97 56.76
C ALA A 405 5.00 16.95 55.22
N PRO A 406 5.41 15.84 54.56
CA PRO A 406 4.96 15.53 53.20
C PRO A 406 3.46 15.23 53.17
N VAL A 407 2.76 15.76 52.18
CA VAL A 407 1.33 15.56 51.95
C VAL A 407 1.12 14.98 50.54
N ILE A 408 0.39 13.88 50.48
CA ILE A 408 0.09 13.12 49.26
C ILE A 408 -1.42 13.16 49.05
N ASP A 409 -1.84 13.60 47.86
CA ASP A 409 -3.24 13.52 47.45
C ASP A 409 -3.53 12.15 46.83
N CYS A 410 -4.36 11.32 47.50
CA CYS A 410 -4.66 9.97 47.02
C CYS A 410 -5.57 9.94 45.78
N THR A 411 -6.13 11.07 45.35
CA THR A 411 -6.90 11.15 44.08
C THR A 411 -6.02 11.36 42.86
N PHE A 412 -4.71 11.55 43.04
CA PHE A 412 -3.79 11.85 41.94
C PHE A 412 -3.72 10.70 40.90
N ASN A 413 -4.08 10.96 39.64
CA ASN A 413 -4.26 9.90 38.63
C ASN A 413 -3.05 8.91 38.52
N PRO A 414 -1.78 9.34 38.45
CA PRO A 414 -0.63 8.43 38.42
C PRO A 414 -0.55 7.43 39.59
N LEU A 415 -1.04 7.78 40.78
CA LEU A 415 -1.16 6.83 41.91
C LEU A 415 -2.17 5.73 41.60
N THR A 416 -3.31 6.11 41.02
CA THR A 416 -4.39 5.17 40.70
C THR A 416 -4.02 4.25 39.53
N THR A 417 -3.30 4.75 38.54
CA THR A 417 -2.85 3.97 37.37
C THR A 417 -1.58 3.15 37.67
N GLY A 418 -0.83 3.49 38.72
CA GLY A 418 0.45 2.88 39.06
C GLY A 418 1.60 3.36 38.17
N ASP A 419 1.55 4.60 37.66
CA ASP A 419 2.62 5.16 36.83
C ASP A 419 3.76 5.66 37.73
N ALA A 420 4.84 4.89 37.82
CA ALA A 420 6.03 5.22 38.60
C ALA A 420 6.99 6.19 37.90
N THR A 421 6.64 6.73 36.72
CA THR A 421 7.48 7.71 36.00
C THR A 421 7.18 9.15 36.44
N LEU A 422 6.07 9.34 37.14
CA LEU A 422 5.55 10.63 37.59
C LEU A 422 5.30 10.60 39.09
N ALA A 423 5.70 11.67 39.79
CA ALA A 423 5.32 11.88 41.18
C ALA A 423 4.98 13.35 41.42
N ARG A 424 3.98 13.59 42.27
CA ARG A 424 3.65 14.92 42.78
C ARG A 424 3.43 14.84 44.28
N VAL A 425 4.12 15.72 45.00
CA VAL A 425 4.11 15.75 46.47
C VAL A 425 4.01 17.20 46.91
N TYR A 426 3.23 17.44 47.96
CA TYR A 426 3.09 18.75 48.56
C TYR A 426 3.76 18.76 49.92
N TYR A 427 4.86 19.48 50.07
CA TYR A 427 5.56 19.60 51.34
C TYR A 427 4.98 20.79 52.09
N LEU A 428 4.37 20.54 53.24
CA LEU A 428 4.00 21.62 54.15
C LEU A 428 5.26 22.04 54.92
N VAL A 429 5.62 23.31 54.83
CA VAL A 429 6.84 23.85 55.42
C VAL A 429 6.54 25.09 56.25
N ARG A 430 7.43 25.38 57.21
CA ARG A 430 7.45 26.66 57.91
C ARG A 430 8.83 27.25 57.91
N THR A 431 8.93 28.57 58.13
CA THR A 431 10.24 29.17 58.32
C THR A 431 10.83 28.85 59.68
N LYS A 432 12.16 28.67 59.74
CA LYS A 432 12.89 28.43 60.99
C LYS A 432 12.86 29.64 61.92
N THR A 433 12.70 30.85 61.35
CA THR A 433 12.68 32.13 62.08
C THR A 433 11.29 32.47 62.61
N ASP A 434 10.25 32.18 61.84
CA ASP A 434 8.85 32.40 62.23
C ASP A 434 8.03 31.11 62.00
N PRO A 435 7.78 30.33 63.07
CA PRO A 435 6.99 29.10 62.98
C PRO A 435 5.53 29.30 62.56
N LYS A 436 5.02 30.54 62.55
CA LYS A 436 3.66 30.87 62.06
C LYS A 436 3.63 31.12 60.56
N ASP A 437 4.77 31.40 59.94
CA ASP A 437 4.89 31.56 58.49
C ASP A 437 4.92 30.18 57.82
N VAL A 438 3.73 29.64 57.59
CA VAL A 438 3.50 28.32 56.99
C VAL A 438 3.12 28.47 55.53
N PHE A 439 3.70 27.64 54.67
CA PHE A 439 3.38 27.60 53.25
C PHE A 439 3.59 26.22 52.66
N ILE A 440 3.09 26.00 51.45
CA ILE A 440 3.17 24.72 50.77
C ILE A 440 4.19 24.78 49.64
N VAL A 441 5.06 23.80 49.56
CA VAL A 441 6.02 23.63 48.46
C VAL A 441 5.56 22.44 47.63
N MET A 442 5.03 22.75 46.44
CA MET A 442 4.67 21.74 45.46
C MET A 442 5.94 21.29 44.73
N VAL A 443 6.16 19.98 44.74
CA VAL A 443 7.25 19.33 44.00
C VAL A 443 6.62 18.37 43.00
N SER A 444 6.76 18.67 41.71
CA SER A 444 6.33 17.80 40.60
C SER A 444 7.55 17.19 39.92
N MET A 445 7.63 15.87 39.87
CA MET A 445 8.75 15.11 39.35
C MET A 445 8.33 14.22 38.19
N SER A 446 9.10 14.21 37.11
CA SER A 446 8.92 13.33 35.95
C SER A 446 10.26 12.79 35.50
N THR A 447 10.36 11.50 35.24
CA THR A 447 11.46 10.97 34.44
C THR A 447 11.23 11.30 32.96
N GLN A 448 12.28 11.73 32.27
CA GLN A 448 12.25 12.28 30.91
C GLN A 448 13.52 11.89 30.16
N ASP A 449 13.46 11.88 28.83
CA ASP A 449 14.68 11.82 28.03
C ASP A 449 15.37 13.17 28.03
N TYR A 450 16.69 13.17 28.00
CA TYR A 450 17.49 14.36 27.79
C TYR A 450 18.48 14.20 26.64
N SER A 451 18.85 15.34 26.05
CA SER A 451 19.94 15.41 25.07
C SER A 451 20.83 16.62 25.36
N LEU A 452 22.15 16.37 25.29
CA LEU A 452 23.22 17.35 25.35
C LEU A 452 23.96 17.36 24.01
N PRO A 453 23.54 18.19 23.03
CA PRO A 453 24.13 18.20 21.70
C PRO A 453 25.62 18.55 21.71
N GLU A 454 26.04 19.44 22.60
CA GLU A 454 27.44 19.89 22.73
C GLU A 454 28.39 18.75 23.17
N ARG A 455 27.85 17.69 23.78
CA ARG A 455 28.62 16.52 24.25
C ARG A 455 28.23 15.22 23.56
N TYR A 456 27.31 15.27 22.60
CA TYR A 456 26.71 14.09 21.96
C TYR A 456 26.17 13.05 22.96
N GLN A 457 25.66 13.51 24.10
CA GLN A 457 25.15 12.65 25.17
C GLN A 457 23.61 12.67 25.17
N GLN A 458 23.01 11.51 25.42
CA GLN A 458 21.57 11.30 25.56
C GLN A 458 21.34 10.27 26.66
N GLY A 459 20.25 10.40 27.40
CA GLY A 459 19.93 9.48 28.50
C GLY A 459 18.63 9.83 29.19
N ALA A 460 18.42 9.23 30.36
CA ALA A 460 17.29 9.55 31.24
C ALA A 460 17.64 10.72 32.16
N ALA A 461 16.65 11.52 32.53
CA ALA A 461 16.78 12.58 33.52
C ALA A 461 15.52 12.68 34.38
N GLY A 462 15.69 13.02 35.65
CA GLY A 462 14.61 13.42 36.55
C GLY A 462 14.40 14.92 36.45
N LEU A 463 13.32 15.36 35.82
CA LEU A 463 12.89 16.76 35.83
C LEU A 463 12.01 17.01 37.06
N VAL A 464 12.44 17.96 37.88
CA VAL A 464 11.75 18.40 39.08
C VAL A 464 11.39 19.87 38.93
N VAL A 465 10.10 20.18 39.08
CA VAL A 465 9.62 21.57 39.14
C VAL A 465 9.12 21.85 40.55
N VAL A 466 9.72 22.87 41.16
CA VAL A 466 9.47 23.30 42.54
C VAL A 466 8.76 24.64 42.53
N THR A 467 7.70 24.75 43.32
CA THR A 467 7.01 26.02 43.53
C THR A 467 6.52 26.17 44.96
N ALA A 468 6.75 27.34 45.55
CA ALA A 468 6.28 27.69 46.89
C ALA A 468 5.02 28.57 46.81
N LEU A 469 4.01 28.22 47.60
CA LEU A 469 2.71 28.88 47.63
C LEU A 469 2.34 29.27 49.06
N ARG A 470 2.24 30.57 49.32
CA ARG A 470 1.89 31.15 50.63
C ARG A 470 0.41 31.57 50.73
N ASP A 471 -0.16 32.02 49.62
CA ASP A 471 -1.53 32.53 49.55
C ASP A 471 -2.20 32.08 48.24
N MET A 472 -3.38 31.46 48.37
CA MET A 472 -4.18 30.97 47.24
C MET A 472 -4.88 32.08 46.44
N ARG A 473 -4.81 33.33 46.90
CA ARG A 473 -5.39 34.50 46.23
C ARG A 473 -4.41 35.18 45.27
N VAL A 474 -3.11 34.88 45.39
CA VAL A 474 -2.06 35.50 44.59
C VAL A 474 -1.81 34.66 43.34
N THR A 475 -1.88 35.28 42.18
CA THR A 475 -1.55 34.63 40.91
C THR A 475 -0.05 34.40 40.81
N MET A 476 0.33 33.24 40.30
CA MET A 476 1.71 32.81 40.10
C MET A 476 2.26 33.39 38.80
N ALA A 477 3.51 33.82 38.83
CA ALA A 477 4.29 34.17 37.65
C ALA A 477 5.17 32.99 37.20
N ASP A 478 5.65 33.04 35.96
CA ASP A 478 6.56 32.01 35.44
C ASP A 478 7.86 31.92 36.26
N SER A 479 8.29 33.01 36.91
CA SER A 479 9.46 33.05 37.80
C SER A 479 9.29 32.29 39.11
N ASP A 480 8.05 31.94 39.49
CA ASP A 480 7.76 31.18 40.71
C ASP A 480 7.99 29.67 40.51
N TYR A 481 8.22 29.25 39.27
CA TYR A 481 8.57 27.88 38.90
C TYR A 481 10.07 27.71 38.79
N HIS A 482 10.66 26.94 39.71
CA HIS A 482 12.07 26.59 39.66
C HIS A 482 12.25 25.22 38.99
N PHE A 483 13.04 25.17 37.93
CA PHE A 483 13.38 23.94 37.23
C PHE A 483 14.67 23.36 37.80
N VAL A 484 14.63 22.07 38.10
CA VAL A 484 15.77 21.31 38.62
C VAL A 484 15.84 20.01 37.82
N LEU A 485 17.04 19.62 37.38
CA LEU A 485 17.26 18.37 36.67
C LEU A 485 18.30 17.53 37.41
N ALA A 486 18.03 16.24 37.50
CA ALA A 486 19.02 15.21 37.79
C ALA A 486 19.28 14.40 36.52
N LEU A 487 20.47 14.52 35.93
CA LEU A 487 20.85 13.73 34.76
C LEU A 487 21.13 12.28 35.17
N GLU A 488 20.90 11.33 34.26
CA GLU A 488 21.02 9.87 34.45
C GLU A 488 20.06 9.24 35.48
N TYR A 489 19.22 10.03 36.15
CA TYR A 489 18.13 9.54 36.97
C TYR A 489 17.05 8.88 36.08
N PRO A 490 16.51 7.68 36.41
CA PRO A 490 16.60 6.96 37.69
C PRO A 490 17.69 5.88 37.78
N PHE A 491 18.62 5.81 36.82
CA PHE A 491 19.66 4.78 36.79
C PHE A 491 20.88 5.10 37.67
N GLU A 492 21.01 6.37 38.06
CA GLU A 492 21.95 6.84 39.06
C GLU A 492 21.21 7.56 40.21
N GLY A 493 21.92 7.78 41.32
CA GLY A 493 21.40 8.60 42.41
C GLY A 493 21.14 10.05 41.96
N PRO A 494 20.20 10.77 42.60
CA PRO A 494 19.85 12.12 42.16
C PRO A 494 21.00 13.11 42.40
N ASP A 495 21.57 13.63 41.32
CA ASP A 495 22.47 14.81 41.30
C ASP A 495 21.72 16.02 40.72
N TYR A 496 20.99 16.72 41.59
CA TYR A 496 20.16 17.86 41.27
C TYR A 496 20.99 19.12 40.99
N SER A 497 20.80 19.67 39.80
CA SER A 497 21.29 20.99 39.40
C SER A 497 20.12 21.90 39.02
N VAL A 498 20.25 23.20 39.29
CA VAL A 498 19.20 24.20 38.98
C VAL A 498 19.34 24.65 37.53
N TYR A 499 18.20 24.80 36.85
CA TYR A 499 18.16 25.23 35.45
C TYR A 499 17.23 26.43 35.27
N GLU A 500 17.61 27.29 34.34
CA GLU A 500 16.78 28.38 33.85
C GLU A 500 16.05 27.96 32.57
N PHE A 501 14.77 28.29 32.48
CA PHE A 501 13.97 28.01 31.29
C PHE A 501 14.24 29.06 30.20
N MET A 502 14.85 28.61 29.10
CA MET A 502 15.26 29.48 28.00
C MET A 502 14.24 29.52 26.85
N GLY A 503 13.39 28.51 26.75
CA GLY A 503 12.38 28.42 25.70
C GLY A 503 12.07 26.98 25.29
N MET A 504 11.54 26.83 24.08
CA MET A 504 11.17 25.53 23.52
C MET A 504 11.72 25.38 22.10
N THR A 505 12.02 24.15 21.73
CA THR A 505 12.35 23.79 20.35
C THR A 505 11.08 23.63 19.50
N GLU A 506 11.22 23.58 18.17
CA GLU A 506 10.09 23.37 17.24
C GLU A 506 9.36 22.04 17.48
N ASP A 507 10.06 21.01 17.97
CA ASP A 507 9.53 19.70 18.33
C ASP A 507 9.08 19.58 19.79
N ALA A 508 8.82 20.72 20.46
CA ALA A 508 8.27 20.82 21.81
C ALA A 508 9.12 20.24 22.95
N MET A 509 10.45 20.16 22.79
CA MET A 509 11.36 19.90 23.91
C MET A 509 11.60 21.18 24.72
N LEU A 510 11.77 21.03 26.03
CA LEU A 510 12.17 22.12 26.92
C LEU A 510 13.65 22.41 26.70
N TYR A 511 13.98 23.68 26.51
CA TYR A 511 15.36 24.16 26.43
C TYR A 511 15.74 24.79 27.78
N LEU A 512 16.67 24.14 28.49
CA LEU A 512 17.06 24.46 29.85
C LEU A 512 18.57 24.76 29.90
N ASP A 513 18.96 25.86 30.56
CA ASP A 513 20.38 26.23 30.78
C ASP A 513 20.75 26.05 32.24
N ASN A 514 21.83 25.32 32.51
CA ASN A 514 22.28 25.03 33.87
C ASN A 514 22.80 26.31 34.55
N VAL A 515 22.39 26.52 35.79
CA VAL A 515 22.93 27.56 36.66
C VAL A 515 24.00 26.92 37.57
N PRO A 516 25.30 27.10 37.29
CA PRO A 516 26.35 26.44 38.07
C PRO A 516 26.44 27.00 39.50
N SER A 517 26.65 26.10 40.47
CA SER A 517 26.90 26.48 41.87
C SER A 517 28.17 27.31 42.04
N ASP A 518 29.20 27.01 41.25
CA ASP A 518 30.43 27.80 41.12
C ASP A 518 30.69 28.11 39.64
N PRO A 519 30.42 29.35 39.19
CA PRO A 519 30.63 29.79 37.81
C PRO A 519 32.09 29.66 37.34
N SER A 520 33.05 29.59 38.25
CA SER A 520 34.48 29.50 37.91
C SER A 520 34.96 28.07 37.62
N GLN A 521 34.25 27.07 38.17
CA GLN A 521 34.65 25.65 38.07
C GLN A 521 33.76 24.84 37.13
N THR A 522 32.48 25.22 37.00
CA THR A 522 31.50 24.44 36.22
C THR A 522 31.00 25.23 35.01
N HIS A 523 31.18 24.65 33.83
CA HIS A 523 30.60 25.20 32.61
C HIS A 523 29.08 25.04 32.59
N ARG A 524 28.38 26.05 32.07
CA ARG A 524 26.95 25.96 31.78
C ARG A 524 26.69 24.81 30.81
N LYS A 525 25.66 24.01 31.12
CA LYS A 525 25.23 22.87 30.30
C LYS A 525 23.87 23.20 29.72
N ARG A 526 23.75 23.13 28.40
CA ARG A 526 22.49 23.33 27.68
C ARG A 526 21.80 22.00 27.43
N VAL A 527 20.69 21.78 28.13
CA VAL A 527 19.94 20.52 28.11
C VAL A 527 18.63 20.71 27.34
N TYR A 528 18.34 19.75 26.48
CA TYR A 528 17.01 19.59 25.88
C TYR A 528 16.34 18.39 26.55
N THR A 529 15.11 18.56 27.03
CA THR A 529 14.39 17.46 27.72
C THR A 529 12.90 17.47 27.41
N ALA A 530 12.32 16.28 27.35
CA ALA A 530 10.89 16.05 27.23
C ALA A 530 10.54 14.65 27.71
N LYS A 531 9.29 14.45 28.16
CA LYS A 531 8.75 13.10 28.31
C LYS A 531 8.47 12.56 26.91
N ARG A 532 9.32 11.66 26.39
CA ARG A 532 9.14 11.10 25.05
C ARG A 532 8.42 9.77 25.14
N SER A 533 7.48 9.55 24.24
CA SER A 533 6.79 8.27 24.10
C SER A 533 6.52 7.98 22.63
N GLY A 534 6.33 6.71 22.28
CA GLY A 534 6.10 6.30 20.89
C GLY A 534 7.15 5.30 20.44
N PHE A 535 7.26 5.11 19.14
CA PHE A 535 7.94 3.95 18.59
C PHE A 535 8.69 4.24 17.29
N TYR A 536 9.67 3.39 17.00
CA TYR A 536 10.46 3.45 15.77
C TYR A 536 10.74 2.06 15.18
N ILE A 537 11.16 2.05 13.91
CA ILE A 537 11.76 0.87 13.26
C ILE A 537 13.23 1.16 12.99
N ASN A 538 14.11 0.25 13.41
CA ASN A 538 15.58 0.35 13.34
C ASN A 538 16.16 1.49 14.19
N THR A 539 15.83 2.75 13.89
CA THR A 539 16.31 3.93 14.62
C THR A 539 15.29 5.06 14.59
N GLU A 540 15.28 5.91 15.63
CA GLU A 540 14.47 7.13 15.71
C GLU A 540 14.68 8.10 14.53
N LYS A 541 15.87 8.06 13.91
CA LYS A 541 16.24 8.93 12.77
C LYS A 541 15.86 8.34 11.40
N SER A 542 15.19 7.20 11.35
CA SER A 542 14.82 6.57 10.08
C SER A 542 13.32 6.45 9.87
N ARG A 543 12.62 5.85 10.83
CA ARG A 543 11.16 5.67 10.84
C ARG A 543 10.68 5.78 12.26
N ALA A 544 10.03 6.88 12.59
CA ALA A 544 9.66 7.19 13.95
C ALA A 544 8.32 7.91 14.02
N ASN A 545 7.58 7.60 15.08
CA ASN A 545 6.39 8.29 15.50
C ASN A 545 6.53 8.52 17.00
N VAL A 546 7.01 9.71 17.36
CA VAL A 546 7.42 10.05 18.72
C VAL A 546 6.66 11.28 19.19
N ASN A 547 6.03 11.17 20.33
CA ASN A 547 5.42 12.28 21.04
C ASN A 547 6.44 12.87 22.01
N ASN A 548 6.75 14.15 21.86
CA ASN A 548 7.52 14.91 22.83
C ASN A 548 6.55 15.70 23.70
N LEU A 549 6.47 15.35 24.98
CA LEU A 549 5.49 15.89 25.92
C LEU A 549 6.17 16.76 26.98
N ARG A 550 5.49 17.87 27.30
CA ARG A 550 5.76 18.73 28.45
C ARG A 550 4.47 18.94 29.21
N TRP A 551 4.55 19.39 30.46
CA TRP A 551 3.35 19.85 31.14
C TRP A 551 3.18 21.35 31.06
N LYS A 552 1.93 21.79 31.15
CA LYS A 552 1.56 23.20 31.22
C LYS A 552 1.76 23.72 32.64
N LEU A 553 2.37 24.90 32.75
CA LEU A 553 2.44 25.68 33.99
C LEU A 553 1.21 26.61 34.06
N PHE A 554 0.62 26.74 35.25
CA PHE A 554 -0.63 27.48 35.44
C PHE A 554 -0.40 28.71 36.32
N THR A 555 -0.90 29.86 35.90
CA THR A 555 -0.80 31.09 36.70
C THR A 555 -1.79 31.12 37.87
N ASP A 556 -2.89 30.35 37.80
CA ASP A 556 -3.84 30.20 38.91
C ASP A 556 -3.35 29.12 39.88
N PRO A 557 -3.09 29.45 41.17
CA PRO A 557 -2.61 28.49 42.16
C PRO A 557 -3.55 27.30 42.36
N LYS A 558 -4.87 27.49 42.19
CA LYS A 558 -5.83 26.39 42.28
C LYS A 558 -5.63 25.39 41.14
N LEU A 559 -5.43 25.88 39.93
CA LEU A 559 -5.16 25.01 38.77
C LEU A 559 -3.77 24.39 38.85
N ALA A 560 -2.77 25.13 39.36
CA ALA A 560 -1.41 24.61 39.53
C ALA A 560 -1.34 23.43 40.49
N LEU A 561 -2.03 23.51 41.65
CA LEU A 561 -2.11 22.41 42.61
C LEU A 561 -2.94 21.24 42.05
N SER A 562 -4.14 21.52 41.54
CA SER A 562 -5.08 20.45 41.19
C SER A 562 -4.85 19.79 39.84
N ARG A 563 -4.28 20.49 38.85
CA ARG A 563 -4.16 19.97 37.48
C ARG A 563 -2.72 19.82 37.06
N TRP A 564 -2.46 18.75 36.32
CA TRP A 564 -1.19 18.47 35.67
C TRP A 564 -1.47 18.05 34.22
N GLN A 565 -1.57 19.05 33.36
CA GLN A 565 -1.95 18.86 31.96
C GLN A 565 -0.71 18.67 31.09
N TRP A 566 -0.68 17.57 30.32
CA TRP A 566 0.36 17.29 29.34
C TRP A 566 0.00 17.82 27.96
N ALA A 567 0.91 18.56 27.36
CA ALA A 567 0.81 19.14 26.03
C ALA A 567 2.12 18.87 25.28
N GLY A 568 2.06 18.64 23.97
CA GLY A 568 3.25 18.25 23.24
C GLY A 568 3.01 18.09 21.76
N CYS A 569 4.07 17.83 21.00
CA CYS A 569 3.98 17.64 19.56
C CYS A 569 4.33 16.19 19.20
N THR A 570 3.74 15.69 18.11
CA THR A 570 4.18 14.42 17.51
C THR A 570 5.16 14.72 16.39
N TYR A 571 6.36 14.16 16.51
CA TYR A 571 7.38 14.09 15.46
C TYR A 571 7.19 12.82 14.62
N TRP A 572 7.01 12.99 13.30
CA TRP A 572 6.82 11.89 12.37
C TRP A 572 7.88 11.90 11.27
N LEU A 573 8.64 10.82 11.18
CA LEU A 573 9.68 10.64 10.16
C LEU A 573 9.49 9.31 9.44
N ASN A 574 9.55 9.33 8.12
CA ASN A 574 9.64 8.11 7.31
C ASN A 574 10.57 8.31 6.11
N VAL A 575 11.80 7.84 6.22
CA VAL A 575 12.80 7.88 5.14
C VAL A 575 12.37 7.08 3.90
N TRP A 576 11.42 6.14 4.02
CA TRP A 576 10.88 5.37 2.89
C TRP A 576 9.70 6.06 2.17
N GLY A 577 9.30 7.26 2.61
CA GLY A 577 8.22 8.03 2.00
C GLY A 577 8.42 8.30 0.50
N TRP A 578 9.66 8.29 -0.01
CA TRP A 578 9.95 8.53 -1.43
C TRP A 578 9.36 7.45 -2.35
N THR A 579 9.14 6.23 -1.84
CA THR A 579 8.54 5.13 -2.61
C THR A 579 7.15 5.49 -3.15
N ARG A 580 6.44 6.39 -2.45
CA ARG A 580 5.13 6.90 -2.88
C ARG A 580 5.21 7.84 -4.08
N LEU A 581 6.37 8.40 -4.40
CA LEU A 581 6.53 9.28 -5.56
C LEU A 581 6.30 8.53 -6.88
N ILE A 582 6.46 7.21 -6.91
CA ILE A 582 6.14 6.38 -8.08
C ILE A 582 4.65 6.52 -8.46
N TYR A 583 3.77 6.72 -7.48
CA TYR A 583 2.34 6.91 -7.75
C TYR A 583 2.00 8.24 -8.42
N PHE A 584 2.89 9.25 -8.40
CA PHE A 584 2.69 10.45 -9.21
C PHE A 584 2.66 10.13 -10.70
N VAL A 585 3.46 9.16 -11.16
CA VAL A 585 3.46 8.75 -12.57
C VAL A 585 2.11 8.12 -12.94
N PHE A 586 1.60 7.23 -12.10
CA PHE A 586 0.28 6.61 -12.30
C PHE A 586 -0.86 7.63 -12.19
N ALA A 587 -0.77 8.59 -11.28
CA ALA A 587 -1.73 9.67 -11.16
C ALA A 587 -1.72 10.58 -12.39
N ALA A 588 -0.54 10.96 -12.90
CA ALA A 588 -0.41 11.79 -14.10
C ALA A 588 -1.01 11.11 -15.35
N GLU A 589 -0.74 9.80 -15.53
CA GLU A 589 -1.38 9.00 -16.59
C GLU A 589 -2.91 9.01 -16.44
N THR A 590 -3.41 8.85 -15.22
CA THR A 590 -4.85 8.83 -14.96
C THR A 590 -5.50 10.20 -15.22
N ILE A 591 -4.89 11.30 -14.76
CA ILE A 591 -5.36 12.68 -15.03
C ILE A 591 -5.43 12.92 -16.53
N PHE A 592 -4.37 12.55 -17.26
CA PHE A 592 -4.33 12.74 -18.71
C PHE A 592 -5.48 12.02 -19.40
N ASN A 593 -5.77 10.78 -19.00
CA ASN A 593 -6.90 10.03 -19.55
C ASN A 593 -8.27 10.62 -19.16
N ILE A 594 -8.42 11.15 -17.93
CA ILE A 594 -9.64 11.86 -17.51
C ILE A 594 -9.81 13.14 -18.37
N LEU A 595 -8.74 13.89 -18.64
CA LEU A 595 -8.79 15.07 -19.51
C LEU A 595 -9.21 14.72 -20.93
N VAL A 596 -8.68 13.64 -21.49
CA VAL A 596 -9.11 13.10 -22.79
C VAL A 596 -10.60 12.77 -22.78
N LEU A 597 -11.09 12.10 -21.74
CA LEU A 597 -12.51 11.76 -21.59
C LEU A 597 -13.40 13.00 -21.50
N VAL A 598 -13.01 14.00 -20.71
CA VAL A 598 -13.74 15.27 -20.58
C VAL A 598 -13.79 16.00 -21.93
N LEU A 599 -12.68 16.04 -22.67
CA LEU A 599 -12.60 16.70 -23.96
C LEU A 599 -13.50 16.02 -25.02
N VAL A 600 -13.52 14.68 -25.06
CA VAL A 600 -14.43 13.92 -25.94
C VAL A 600 -15.89 14.15 -25.54
N SER A 601 -16.19 14.12 -24.24
CA SER A 601 -17.56 14.31 -23.73
C SER A 601 -18.08 15.73 -24.02
N TYR A 602 -17.25 16.76 -23.79
CA TYR A 602 -17.56 18.17 -24.10
C TYR A 602 -17.87 18.38 -25.58
N ARG A 603 -17.10 17.73 -26.47
CA ARG A 603 -17.31 17.79 -27.92
C ARG A 603 -18.62 17.16 -28.36
N ASN A 604 -18.93 15.98 -27.82
CA ASN A 604 -20.19 15.32 -28.11
C ASN A 604 -21.37 16.18 -27.63
N LEU A 605 -21.25 16.81 -26.45
CA LEU A 605 -22.24 17.75 -25.93
C LEU A 605 -22.43 18.97 -26.85
N ARG A 606 -21.34 19.58 -27.34
CA ARG A 606 -21.39 20.69 -28.33
C ARG A 606 -22.07 20.29 -29.64
N ARG A 607 -22.07 19.01 -29.99
CA ARG A 607 -22.78 18.44 -31.16
C ARG A 607 -24.21 18.00 -30.85
N GLY A 608 -24.73 18.31 -29.66
CA GLY A 608 -26.09 17.97 -29.22
C GLY A 608 -26.27 16.50 -28.81
N LYS A 609 -25.18 15.75 -28.60
CA LYS A 609 -25.21 14.34 -28.19
C LYS A 609 -24.71 14.20 -26.75
N ILE A 610 -25.57 13.76 -25.84
CA ILE A 610 -25.16 13.46 -24.46
C ILE A 610 -24.46 12.10 -24.44
N TRP A 611 -23.15 12.12 -24.23
CA TRP A 611 -22.32 10.92 -24.13
C TRP A 611 -21.23 11.12 -23.08
N ILE A 612 -21.10 10.16 -22.18
CA ILE A 612 -20.09 10.14 -21.10
C ILE A 612 -19.51 8.72 -21.06
N GLY A 613 -18.23 8.60 -21.43
CA GLY A 613 -17.50 7.33 -21.37
C GLY A 613 -17.09 6.91 -19.96
N ASP A 614 -16.52 5.73 -19.81
CA ASP A 614 -16.04 5.21 -18.53
C ASP A 614 -14.67 5.77 -18.12
N ALA A 615 -14.58 6.40 -16.95
CA ALA A 615 -13.32 6.92 -16.43
C ALA A 615 -12.35 5.81 -15.96
N PHE A 616 -12.84 4.59 -15.68
CA PHE A 616 -12.02 3.50 -15.15
C PHE A 616 -11.38 2.60 -16.20
N VAL A 617 -11.73 2.74 -17.48
CA VAL A 617 -11.06 2.05 -18.60
C VAL A 617 -9.53 2.20 -18.62
N PRO A 618 -8.96 3.41 -18.44
CA PRO A 618 -7.51 3.60 -18.31
C PRO A 618 -6.96 3.03 -16.98
N ILE A 619 -7.66 3.28 -15.88
CA ILE A 619 -7.27 2.87 -14.52
C ILE A 619 -7.17 1.35 -14.44
N SER A 620 -8.21 0.62 -14.87
CA SER A 620 -8.33 -0.84 -14.81
C SER A 620 -7.16 -1.59 -15.46
N ARG A 621 -6.45 -1.00 -16.42
CA ARG A 621 -5.26 -1.62 -17.05
C ARG A 621 -4.05 -1.66 -16.12
N SER A 622 -3.87 -0.62 -15.31
CA SER A 622 -2.71 -0.48 -14.42
C SER A 622 -3.04 -0.82 -12.96
N VAL A 623 -4.32 -0.95 -12.59
CA VAL A 623 -4.77 -1.28 -11.21
C VAL A 623 -4.04 -2.49 -10.61
N MET A 624 -3.86 -3.58 -11.37
CA MET A 624 -3.16 -4.77 -10.86
C MET A 624 -1.70 -4.46 -10.50
N LEU A 625 -1.00 -3.76 -11.39
CA LEU A 625 0.38 -3.36 -11.18
C LEU A 625 0.48 -2.41 -9.97
N GLN A 626 -0.47 -1.48 -9.84
CA GLN A 626 -0.52 -0.53 -8.72
C GLN A 626 -0.79 -1.23 -7.38
N GLY A 627 -1.69 -2.24 -7.36
CA GLY A 627 -1.96 -3.06 -6.17
C GLY A 627 -0.75 -3.90 -5.75
N VAL A 628 -0.10 -4.57 -6.71
CA VAL A 628 1.14 -5.33 -6.45
C VAL A 628 2.25 -4.40 -5.96
N ALA A 629 2.42 -3.24 -6.59
CA ALA A 629 3.40 -2.24 -6.15
C ALA A 629 3.11 -1.76 -4.71
N ALA A 630 1.84 -1.51 -4.36
CA ALA A 630 1.45 -1.09 -3.01
C ALA A 630 1.81 -2.15 -1.97
N PHE A 631 1.51 -3.41 -2.27
CA PHE A 631 1.85 -4.52 -1.40
C PHE A 631 3.36 -4.71 -1.25
N LEU A 632 4.13 -4.64 -2.35
CA LEU A 632 5.59 -4.72 -2.29
C LEU A 632 6.20 -3.58 -1.48
N ILE A 633 5.67 -2.36 -1.60
CA ILE A 633 6.11 -1.21 -0.81
C ILE A 633 5.85 -1.46 0.68
N TRP A 634 4.70 -2.03 1.07
CA TRP A 634 4.46 -2.41 2.47
C TRP A 634 5.47 -3.43 2.99
N VAL A 635 5.79 -4.44 2.18
CA VAL A 635 6.80 -5.46 2.55
C VAL A 635 8.17 -4.81 2.75
N LEU A 636 8.60 -3.96 1.81
CA LEU A 636 9.89 -3.25 1.89
C LEU A 636 9.96 -2.30 3.10
N GLU A 637 8.85 -1.67 3.45
CA GLU A 637 8.75 -0.82 4.62
C GLU A 637 8.58 -1.58 5.95
N GLY A 638 8.51 -2.91 5.92
CA GLY A 638 8.28 -3.72 7.12
C GLY A 638 6.91 -3.49 7.74
N PHE A 639 5.90 -3.20 6.91
CA PHE A 639 4.51 -2.93 7.29
C PHE A 639 4.32 -1.73 8.24
N TRP A 640 5.25 -0.76 8.24
CA TRP A 640 5.19 0.47 9.05
C TRP A 640 3.81 1.15 9.03
N ARG A 641 3.31 1.44 7.82
CA ARG A 641 2.04 2.15 7.59
C ARG A 641 0.82 1.40 8.14
N PRO A 642 0.60 0.11 7.80
CA PRO A 642 -0.48 -0.66 8.38
C PRO A 642 -0.38 -0.81 9.91
N PHE A 643 0.80 -1.03 10.48
CA PHE A 643 0.95 -1.14 11.94
C PHE A 643 0.63 0.17 12.66
N MET A 644 1.01 1.32 12.11
CA MET A 644 0.59 2.62 12.66
C MET A 644 -0.93 2.76 12.71
N MET A 645 -1.63 2.27 11.68
CA MET A 645 -3.09 2.24 11.68
C MET A 645 -3.65 1.32 12.75
N THR A 646 -3.09 0.12 12.91
CA THR A 646 -3.47 -0.81 13.97
C THR A 646 -3.32 -0.20 15.36
N LEU A 647 -2.22 0.51 15.63
CA LEU A 647 -1.99 1.16 16.93
C LEU A 647 -2.94 2.34 17.16
N SER A 648 -3.16 3.17 16.13
CA SER A 648 -4.07 4.31 16.21
C SER A 648 -5.52 3.87 16.43
N ASP A 649 -6.01 2.92 15.64
CA ASP A 649 -7.36 2.38 15.75
C ASP A 649 -7.53 1.59 17.06
N GLY A 650 -6.52 0.81 17.48
CA GLY A 650 -6.54 0.06 18.74
C GLY A 650 -6.58 0.96 19.97
N SER A 651 -5.81 2.05 19.97
CA SER A 651 -5.87 3.05 21.02
C SER A 651 -7.25 3.73 21.08
N ALA A 652 -7.81 4.10 19.93
CA ALA A 652 -9.16 4.68 19.87
C ALA A 652 -10.25 3.71 20.36
N LEU A 653 -10.13 2.41 20.04
CA LEU A 653 -11.06 1.37 20.49
C LEU A 653 -10.95 1.06 21.99
N GLY A 654 -9.74 1.20 22.55
CA GLY A 654 -9.42 0.92 23.95
C GLY A 654 -9.52 2.13 24.89
N GLY A 655 -9.74 3.34 24.35
CA GLY A 655 -9.69 4.58 25.14
C GLY A 655 -8.28 4.92 25.64
N GLY A 656 -7.25 4.46 24.93
CA GLY A 656 -5.85 4.70 25.28
C GLY A 656 -5.32 6.05 24.82
N VAL A 657 -4.01 6.28 24.99
CA VAL A 657 -3.33 7.48 24.49
C VAL A 657 -3.32 7.47 22.97
N GLY A 658 -3.91 8.50 22.35
CA GLY A 658 -4.03 8.58 20.90
C GLY A 658 -2.68 8.49 20.19
N VAL A 659 -2.56 7.57 19.24
CA VAL A 659 -1.40 7.49 18.34
C VAL A 659 -1.70 8.29 17.08
N SER A 660 -0.92 9.35 16.87
CA SER A 660 -1.02 10.20 15.69
C SER A 660 -0.78 9.40 14.40
N MET A 661 -1.74 9.43 13.49
CA MET A 661 -1.67 8.76 12.19
C MET A 661 -1.95 9.74 11.05
N LEU A 662 -1.20 9.60 9.96
CA LEU A 662 -1.48 10.25 8.68
C LEU A 662 -2.44 9.41 7.85
N THR A 663 -3.73 9.60 8.09
CA THR A 663 -4.82 8.80 7.50
C THR A 663 -4.80 8.79 5.97
N TYR A 664 -4.49 9.92 5.33
CA TYR A 664 -4.37 10.02 3.87
C TYR A 664 -3.36 9.06 3.27
N ILE A 665 -2.28 8.79 4.01
CA ILE A 665 -1.25 7.87 3.55
C ILE A 665 -1.87 6.48 3.50
N VAL A 666 -2.32 5.91 4.61
CA VAL A 666 -2.82 4.52 4.65
C VAL A 666 -4.07 4.33 3.80
N HIS A 667 -4.96 5.32 3.73
CA HIS A 667 -6.15 5.34 2.87
C HIS A 667 -5.77 5.10 1.40
N GLY A 668 -4.77 5.82 0.88
CA GLY A 668 -4.33 5.70 -0.52
C GLY A 668 -3.77 4.32 -0.90
N ASP A 669 -3.08 3.62 0.02
CA ASP A 669 -2.64 2.24 -0.25
C ASP A 669 -3.82 1.28 -0.22
N LEU A 670 -4.69 1.41 0.78
CA LEU A 670 -5.80 0.50 0.99
C LEU A 670 -6.84 0.59 -0.13
N ILE A 671 -7.17 1.78 -0.62
CA ILE A 671 -8.09 1.93 -1.76
C ILE A 671 -7.52 1.29 -3.03
N THR A 672 -6.21 1.43 -3.25
CA THR A 672 -5.52 0.84 -4.40
C THR A 672 -5.54 -0.69 -4.32
N LEU A 673 -5.26 -1.25 -3.13
CA LEU A 673 -5.37 -2.68 -2.88
C LEU A 673 -6.82 -3.16 -3.05
N TYR A 674 -7.81 -2.45 -2.51
CA TYR A 674 -9.22 -2.82 -2.60
C TYR A 674 -9.74 -2.85 -4.05
N ILE A 675 -9.45 -1.81 -4.84
CA ILE A 675 -9.81 -1.76 -6.26
C ILE A 675 -9.08 -2.87 -7.04
N SER A 676 -7.83 -3.17 -6.67
CA SER A 676 -7.10 -4.29 -7.29
C SER A 676 -7.74 -5.64 -7.00
N LEU A 677 -8.12 -5.92 -5.75
CA LEU A 677 -8.82 -7.16 -5.41
C LEU A 677 -10.17 -7.25 -6.14
N ALA A 678 -10.92 -6.15 -6.24
CA ALA A 678 -12.17 -6.12 -7.00
C ALA A 678 -11.93 -6.39 -8.49
N GLY A 679 -10.86 -5.83 -9.07
CA GLY A 679 -10.47 -6.09 -10.46
C GLY A 679 -10.12 -7.56 -10.71
N LEU A 680 -9.44 -8.19 -9.75
CA LEU A 680 -9.04 -9.60 -9.83
C LEU A 680 -10.29 -10.49 -9.80
N LEU A 681 -11.19 -10.22 -8.85
CA LEU A 681 -12.45 -10.93 -8.70
C LEU A 681 -13.32 -10.82 -9.96
N GLY A 682 -13.46 -9.61 -10.53
CA GLY A 682 -14.21 -9.41 -11.76
C GLY A 682 -13.57 -10.14 -12.95
N THR A 683 -12.24 -10.21 -13.01
CA THR A 683 -11.52 -10.98 -14.04
C THR A 683 -11.74 -12.49 -13.87
N MET A 684 -11.64 -13.01 -12.64
CA MET A 684 -11.87 -14.43 -12.32
C MET A 684 -13.31 -14.87 -12.62
N LEU A 685 -14.29 -14.04 -12.30
CA LEU A 685 -15.71 -14.32 -12.54
C LEU A 685 -16.15 -13.99 -13.97
N GLN A 686 -15.28 -13.36 -14.77
CA GLN A 686 -15.59 -12.81 -16.09
C GLN A 686 -16.79 -11.84 -16.06
N GLU A 687 -16.85 -10.99 -15.04
CA GLU A 687 -17.92 -10.02 -14.83
C GLU A 687 -17.40 -8.60 -14.70
N ARG A 688 -18.28 -7.64 -15.04
CA ARG A 688 -18.04 -6.20 -14.85
C ARG A 688 -18.55 -5.78 -13.49
N ILE A 689 -17.71 -5.11 -12.73
CA ILE A 689 -18.04 -4.57 -11.41
C ILE A 689 -18.01 -3.06 -11.52
N ASP A 690 -19.08 -2.41 -11.03
CA ASP A 690 -19.22 -0.96 -11.15
C ASP A 690 -18.16 -0.23 -10.32
N PRO A 691 -17.31 0.61 -10.92
CA PRO A 691 -16.24 1.29 -10.18
C PRO A 691 -16.74 2.21 -9.07
N GLY A 692 -17.86 2.91 -9.30
CA GLY A 692 -18.49 3.76 -8.30
C GLY A 692 -18.92 2.96 -7.06
N LEU A 693 -19.48 1.76 -7.25
CA LEU A 693 -19.83 0.85 -6.16
C LEU A 693 -18.60 0.39 -5.39
N VAL A 694 -17.51 0.03 -6.08
CA VAL A 694 -16.27 -0.43 -5.44
C VAL A 694 -15.68 0.65 -4.54
N VAL A 695 -15.55 1.88 -5.06
CA VAL A 695 -15.02 3.01 -4.28
C VAL A 695 -15.96 3.33 -3.12
N LEU A 696 -17.27 3.35 -3.33
CA LEU A 696 -18.24 3.60 -2.26
C LEU A 696 -18.14 2.57 -1.12
N LEU A 697 -18.08 1.28 -1.45
CA LEU A 697 -17.96 0.21 -0.45
C LEU A 697 -16.64 0.29 0.32
N PHE A 698 -15.56 0.68 -0.35
CA PHE A 698 -14.29 0.94 0.32
C PHE A 698 -14.41 2.11 1.30
N GLU A 699 -14.96 3.25 0.87
CA GLU A 699 -15.10 4.42 1.76
C GLU A 699 -15.98 4.14 2.97
N ILE A 700 -17.07 3.39 2.80
CA ILE A 700 -17.91 2.93 3.92
C ILE A 700 -17.07 2.08 4.88
N GLY A 701 -16.34 1.08 4.38
CA GLY A 701 -15.51 0.22 5.20
C GLY A 701 -14.39 0.96 5.93
N PHE A 702 -13.73 1.90 5.24
CA PHE A 702 -12.60 2.65 5.79
C PHE A 702 -13.04 3.72 6.82
N TYR A 703 -14.08 4.50 6.51
CA TYR A 703 -14.54 5.59 7.38
C TYR A 703 -15.23 5.04 8.64
N TYR A 704 -16.06 4.00 8.49
CA TYR A 704 -16.76 3.37 9.60
C TYR A 704 -16.00 2.20 10.24
N ARG A 705 -14.71 2.02 9.96
CA ARG A 705 -13.93 0.86 10.44
C ARG A 705 -13.96 0.69 11.97
N ILE A 706 -13.94 1.78 12.73
CA ILE A 706 -13.99 1.74 14.21
C ILE A 706 -15.38 1.29 14.66
N GLU A 707 -16.45 1.83 14.07
CA GLU A 707 -17.84 1.41 14.36
C GLU A 707 -18.10 -0.05 13.96
N ILE A 708 -17.58 -0.47 12.82
CA ILE A 708 -17.67 -1.85 12.35
C ILE A 708 -16.88 -2.78 13.28
N ALA A 709 -15.71 -2.37 13.77
CA ALA A 709 -14.93 -3.17 14.71
C ALA A 709 -15.69 -3.45 16.02
N HIS A 710 -16.61 -2.56 16.44
CA HIS A 710 -17.47 -2.82 17.60
C HIS A 710 -18.44 -3.99 17.38
N TRP A 711 -18.79 -4.33 16.14
CA TRP A 711 -19.62 -5.49 15.83
C TRP A 711 -18.87 -6.83 16.03
N PHE A 712 -17.54 -6.79 16.12
CA PHE A 712 -16.67 -7.97 16.24
C PHE A 712 -15.82 -7.89 17.52
N PRO A 713 -16.36 -8.30 18.68
CA PRO A 713 -15.70 -8.12 19.97
C PRO A 713 -14.34 -8.83 20.08
N THR A 714 -14.19 -10.00 19.47
CA THR A 714 -12.90 -10.73 19.44
C THR A 714 -11.83 -9.95 18.68
N THR A 715 -12.18 -9.43 17.50
CA THR A 715 -11.28 -8.60 16.68
C THR A 715 -10.89 -7.34 17.41
N LYS A 716 -11.86 -6.66 18.04
CA LYS A 716 -11.62 -5.48 18.90
C LYS A 716 -10.64 -5.82 20.02
N ALA A 717 -10.86 -6.91 20.75
CA ALA A 717 -10.02 -7.30 21.88
C ALA A 717 -8.56 -7.53 21.48
N ILE A 718 -8.30 -8.21 20.35
CA ILE A 718 -6.94 -8.46 19.85
C ILE A 718 -6.23 -7.15 19.49
N VAL A 719 -6.92 -6.24 18.79
CA VAL A 719 -6.32 -4.97 18.35
C VAL A 719 -6.05 -4.05 19.55
N VAL A 720 -6.97 -4.00 20.52
CA VAL A 720 -6.80 -3.23 21.76
C VAL A 720 -5.66 -3.79 22.59
N ASP A 721 -5.60 -5.11 22.79
CA ASP A 721 -4.52 -5.77 23.54
C ASP A 721 -3.15 -5.51 22.91
N PHE A 722 -3.03 -5.60 21.58
CA PHE A 722 -1.80 -5.26 20.87
C PHE A 722 -1.39 -3.81 21.10
N ALA A 723 -2.33 -2.85 20.99
CA ALA A 723 -2.03 -1.44 21.21
C ALA A 723 -1.60 -1.14 22.65
N VAL A 724 -2.24 -1.78 23.63
CA VAL A 724 -1.89 -1.66 25.05
C VAL A 724 -0.51 -2.25 25.34
N ARG A 725 -0.22 -3.46 24.83
CA ARG A 725 1.10 -4.11 25.01
C ARG A 725 2.22 -3.33 24.34
N ASP A 726 2.00 -2.82 23.13
CA ASP A 726 3.00 -1.97 22.47
C ASP A 726 3.22 -0.67 23.24
N TYR A 727 2.16 -0.02 23.74
CA TYR A 727 2.29 1.17 24.58
C TYR A 727 3.15 0.91 25.81
N PHE A 728 2.85 -0.12 26.60
CA PHE A 728 3.60 -0.44 27.82
C PHE A 728 5.05 -0.88 27.58
N LYS A 729 5.42 -1.27 26.36
CA LYS A 729 6.81 -1.56 26.01
C LYS A 729 7.72 -0.32 26.04
N GLY A 730 7.15 0.88 26.06
CA GLY A 730 7.89 2.12 26.30
C GLY A 730 8.42 2.26 27.73
N MET A 731 7.85 1.51 28.69
CA MET A 731 8.42 1.41 30.04
C MET A 731 9.69 0.55 29.99
N VAL A 732 10.81 1.13 30.40
CA VAL A 732 12.09 0.41 30.45
C VAL A 732 12.09 -0.58 31.62
N GLU A 733 12.41 -1.83 31.31
CA GLU A 733 12.64 -2.86 32.33
C GLU A 733 13.94 -2.56 33.08
N ILE A 734 13.83 -2.26 34.38
CA ILE A 734 14.99 -1.95 35.23
C ILE A 734 15.62 -3.27 35.73
N PRO A 735 16.91 -3.52 35.46
CA PRO A 735 17.64 -4.67 36.00
C PRO A 735 17.56 -4.73 37.52
N VAL A 736 17.54 -5.94 38.09
CA VAL A 736 17.36 -6.15 39.55
C VAL A 736 18.44 -5.43 40.36
N GLU A 737 19.64 -5.29 39.81
CA GLU A 737 20.76 -4.58 40.43
C GLU A 737 20.52 -3.08 40.60
N LEU A 738 19.75 -2.47 39.69
CA LEU A 738 19.43 -1.04 39.68
C LEU A 738 18.10 -0.73 40.37
N GLN A 739 17.25 -1.73 40.61
CA GLN A 739 15.95 -1.56 41.27
C GLN A 739 16.06 -0.99 42.69
N GLY A 740 17.21 -1.07 43.36
CA GLY A 740 17.41 -0.50 44.70
C GLY A 740 17.79 1.00 44.72
N LEU A 741 18.16 1.58 43.57
CA LEU A 741 18.65 2.97 43.50
C LEU A 741 17.52 3.99 43.54
N SER A 742 16.41 3.70 42.87
CA SER A 742 15.30 4.63 42.73
C SER A 742 13.96 3.91 42.60
N PRO A 743 12.90 4.43 43.25
CA PRO A 743 11.53 3.94 43.05
C PRO A 743 10.90 4.37 41.72
N PHE A 744 11.57 5.23 40.95
CA PHE A 744 11.03 5.73 39.69
C PHE A 744 11.27 4.76 38.54
N GLY A 745 10.23 4.59 37.73
CA GLY A 745 10.33 3.99 36.41
C GLY A 745 10.85 4.99 35.38
N PHE A 746 11.28 4.48 34.23
CA PHE A 746 11.64 5.31 33.08
C PHE A 746 10.78 4.93 31.87
N TRP A 747 10.22 5.94 31.22
CA TRP A 747 9.46 5.79 29.99
C TRP A 747 10.19 6.50 28.86
N THR A 748 10.44 5.78 27.77
CA THR A 748 11.09 6.32 26.57
C THR A 748 10.47 5.73 25.31
N THR A 749 11.06 6.01 24.15
CA THR A 749 10.64 5.43 22.87
C THR A 749 11.16 4.00 22.73
N HIS A 750 10.38 3.14 22.07
CA HIS A 750 10.73 1.72 21.92
C HIS A 750 10.68 1.24 20.47
N HIS A 751 11.23 0.05 20.24
CA HIS A 751 11.10 -0.60 18.95
C HIS A 751 9.70 -1.19 18.77
N LEU A 752 9.02 -0.80 17.69
CA LEU A 752 7.67 -1.23 17.32
C LEU A 752 7.50 -2.77 17.39
N MET A 753 6.45 -3.23 18.06
CA MET A 753 6.04 -4.64 18.05
C MET A 753 5.39 -5.01 16.70
N ARG A 754 5.65 -6.23 16.23
CA ARG A 754 5.12 -6.72 14.94
C ARG A 754 4.35 -8.01 15.15
N GLU A 755 3.02 -7.90 15.20
CA GLU A 755 2.11 -9.03 15.34
C GLU A 755 1.13 -9.07 14.18
N VAL A 756 1.23 -10.13 13.38
CA VAL A 756 0.48 -10.27 12.13
C VAL A 756 -1.02 -10.43 12.39
N ASP A 757 -1.40 -11.04 13.50
CA ASP A 757 -2.80 -11.26 13.89
C ASP A 757 -3.53 -9.95 14.16
N ALA A 758 -2.91 -9.04 14.91
CA ALA A 758 -3.45 -7.71 15.18
C ALA A 758 -3.60 -6.89 13.90
N LEU A 759 -2.64 -7.00 12.98
CA LEU A 759 -2.72 -6.36 11.68
C LEU A 759 -3.92 -6.85 10.86
N PHE A 760 -4.12 -8.16 10.73
CA PHE A 760 -5.27 -8.70 9.99
C PHE A 760 -6.60 -8.36 10.65
N CYS A 761 -6.65 -8.41 11.99
CA CYS A 761 -7.82 -8.01 12.76
C CYS A 761 -8.19 -6.53 12.49
N ASN A 762 -7.21 -5.64 12.40
CA ASN A 762 -7.48 -4.23 12.12
C ASN A 762 -7.89 -3.97 10.65
N LEU A 763 -7.36 -4.74 9.70
CA LEU A 763 -7.73 -4.63 8.29
C LEU A 763 -9.12 -5.22 8.00
N PHE A 764 -9.57 -6.19 8.79
CA PHE A 764 -10.84 -6.89 8.55
C PHE A 764 -12.06 -5.96 8.46
N PRO A 765 -12.29 -4.98 9.37
CA PRO A 765 -13.38 -4.01 9.24
C PRO A 765 -13.38 -3.20 7.94
N VAL A 766 -12.19 -2.92 7.39
CA VAL A 766 -12.06 -2.19 6.12
C VAL A 766 -12.49 -3.08 4.94
N PHE A 767 -12.11 -4.35 4.96
CA PHE A 767 -12.36 -5.29 3.86
C PHE A 767 -13.70 -6.03 3.97
N ILE A 768 -14.44 -5.93 5.08
CA ILE A 768 -15.71 -6.66 5.22
C ILE A 768 -16.75 -6.28 4.16
N THR A 769 -16.74 -5.02 3.71
CA THR A 769 -17.65 -4.54 2.64
C THR A 769 -17.38 -5.26 1.31
N PHE A 770 -16.21 -5.87 1.14
CA PHE A 770 -15.86 -6.67 -0.04
C PHE A 770 -16.75 -7.91 -0.19
N VAL A 771 -17.34 -8.41 0.91
CA VAL A 771 -18.34 -9.50 0.88
C VAL A 771 -19.53 -9.13 -0.03
N VAL A 772 -19.93 -7.86 -0.06
CA VAL A 772 -20.99 -7.37 -0.96
C VAL A 772 -20.59 -7.58 -2.42
N ILE A 773 -19.33 -7.34 -2.79
CA ILE A 773 -18.82 -7.55 -4.15
C ILE A 773 -18.78 -9.05 -4.48
N ILE A 774 -18.32 -9.89 -3.54
CA ILE A 774 -18.27 -11.35 -3.67
C ILE A 774 -19.66 -11.94 -3.91
N VAL A 775 -20.70 -11.40 -3.29
CA VAL A 775 -22.09 -11.84 -3.49
C VAL A 775 -22.72 -11.22 -4.73
N TYR A 776 -22.44 -9.94 -4.99
CA TYR A 776 -22.98 -9.19 -6.12
C TYR A 776 -22.57 -9.80 -7.46
N ALA A 777 -21.30 -10.14 -7.66
CA ALA A 777 -20.81 -10.62 -8.95
C ALA A 777 -21.45 -11.96 -9.40
N PRO A 778 -21.56 -13.00 -8.55
CA PRO A 778 -22.31 -14.23 -8.87
C PRO A 778 -23.81 -14.00 -9.07
N LEU A 779 -24.47 -13.20 -8.22
CA LEU A 779 -25.90 -12.91 -8.36
C LEU A 779 -26.19 -12.23 -9.69
N ARG A 780 -25.33 -11.30 -10.08
CA ARG A 780 -25.40 -10.61 -11.36
C ARG A 780 -25.20 -11.58 -12.53
N LYS A 781 -24.23 -12.48 -12.44
CA LYS A 781 -23.98 -13.51 -13.45
C LYS A 781 -25.20 -14.42 -13.60
N LEU A 782 -25.81 -14.82 -12.49
CA LEU A 782 -27.04 -15.61 -12.47
C LEU A 782 -28.23 -14.85 -13.07
N TYR A 783 -28.37 -13.55 -12.75
CA TYR A 783 -29.41 -12.70 -13.30
C TYR A 783 -29.30 -12.58 -14.84
N ARG A 784 -28.10 -12.32 -15.37
CA ARG A 784 -27.85 -12.26 -16.82
C ARG A 784 -28.10 -13.60 -17.51
N HIS A 785 -27.82 -14.71 -16.82
CA HIS A 785 -28.11 -16.03 -17.34
C HIS A 785 -29.63 -16.29 -17.43
N LYS A 786 -30.41 -15.85 -16.44
CA LYS A 786 -31.88 -16.01 -16.43
C LYS A 786 -32.61 -15.01 -17.33
N PHE A 787 -32.10 -13.79 -17.45
CA PHE A 787 -32.68 -12.72 -18.24
C PHE A 787 -31.66 -12.21 -19.27
N PRO A 788 -31.43 -12.96 -20.37
CA PRO A 788 -30.58 -12.48 -21.44
C PRO A 788 -31.18 -11.20 -22.03
N ALA A 789 -30.35 -10.16 -22.16
CA ALA A 789 -30.76 -8.91 -22.80
C ALA A 789 -31.22 -9.22 -24.23
N HIS A 790 -32.51 -9.06 -24.49
CA HIS A 790 -33.04 -9.20 -25.84
C HIS A 790 -32.51 -8.03 -26.67
N PRO A 791 -31.80 -8.26 -27.78
CA PRO A 791 -31.34 -7.17 -28.63
C PRO A 791 -32.57 -6.41 -29.14
N ALA A 792 -32.74 -5.18 -28.69
CA ALA A 792 -33.77 -4.26 -29.17
C ALA A 792 -33.53 -4.02 -30.67
N GLY A 793 -34.22 -4.77 -31.53
CA GLY A 793 -34.05 -4.69 -32.98
C GLY A 793 -34.55 -5.86 -33.81
N TYR A 794 -35.00 -6.97 -33.21
CA TYR A 794 -35.59 -8.10 -33.97
C TYR A 794 -37.08 -7.88 -34.29
N SER A 795 -37.45 -6.71 -34.80
CA SER A 795 -38.79 -6.45 -35.35
C SER A 795 -38.69 -5.85 -36.75
N SER A 796 -38.12 -6.62 -37.67
CA SER A 796 -38.34 -6.43 -39.09
C SER A 796 -38.49 -7.81 -39.70
N ARG A 797 -39.75 -8.26 -39.70
CA ARG A 797 -40.23 -9.43 -40.43
C ARG A 797 -39.98 -9.14 -41.93
N MET A 798 -38.85 -9.59 -42.46
CA MET A 798 -38.55 -9.46 -43.88
C MET A 798 -39.00 -10.75 -44.59
N THR A 799 -40.17 -10.65 -45.21
CA THR A 799 -40.64 -11.52 -46.27
C THR A 799 -39.63 -11.53 -47.43
N THR A 800 -39.13 -12.73 -47.72
CA THR A 800 -38.72 -13.27 -49.03
C THR A 800 -37.66 -12.57 -49.89
N ASN A 801 -36.67 -13.38 -50.26
CA ASN A 801 -35.96 -13.47 -51.54
C ASN A 801 -34.87 -12.42 -51.87
N SER A 802 -33.60 -12.77 -51.63
CA SER A 802 -32.53 -12.66 -52.65
C SER A 802 -31.19 -13.25 -52.16
N THR A 803 -30.71 -14.25 -52.90
CA THR A 803 -29.32 -14.66 -53.18
C THR A 803 -28.31 -14.84 -52.02
N GLN A 804 -27.91 -16.10 -51.85
CA GLN A 804 -26.72 -16.53 -51.12
C GLN A 804 -25.45 -16.00 -51.78
N GLY A 805 -24.56 -15.42 -50.96
CA GLY A 805 -23.24 -14.98 -51.38
C GLY A 805 -22.52 -14.30 -50.21
N ASP A 806 -21.59 -15.01 -49.59
CA ASP A 806 -20.45 -14.52 -48.77
C ASP A 806 -20.70 -13.53 -47.59
N GLY A 807 -21.94 -13.18 -47.28
CA GLY A 807 -22.30 -12.21 -46.22
C GLY A 807 -22.27 -12.75 -44.79
N GLY A 808 -22.18 -14.08 -44.59
CA GLY A 808 -22.31 -14.72 -43.27
C GLY A 808 -21.15 -14.48 -42.31
N MET A 809 -19.92 -14.31 -42.83
CA MET A 809 -18.74 -14.08 -41.99
C MET A 809 -18.57 -12.59 -41.62
N ARG A 810 -19.07 -11.68 -42.45
CA ARG A 810 -19.15 -10.23 -42.18
C ARG A 810 -20.20 -9.86 -41.12
N SER A 811 -21.09 -10.77 -40.73
CA SER A 811 -22.11 -10.51 -39.69
C SER A 811 -21.63 -10.82 -38.26
N ALA A 812 -20.55 -11.61 -38.10
CA ALA A 812 -20.05 -12.01 -36.79
C ALA A 812 -19.21 -10.91 -36.10
N PHE A 813 -18.36 -10.24 -36.87
CA PHE A 813 -17.47 -9.17 -36.39
C PHE A 813 -17.95 -7.80 -36.87
N THR A 814 -17.82 -6.79 -36.02
CA THR A 814 -18.02 -5.39 -36.42
C THR A 814 -16.94 -4.96 -37.42
N ILE A 815 -17.28 -3.99 -38.28
CA ILE A 815 -16.34 -3.38 -39.23
C ILE A 815 -15.08 -2.84 -38.51
N PHE A 816 -15.24 -2.43 -37.25
CA PHE A 816 -14.17 -1.97 -36.39
C PHE A 816 -13.19 -3.10 -35.99
N GLU A 817 -13.70 -4.26 -35.57
CA GLU A 817 -12.89 -5.43 -35.20
C GLU A 817 -12.12 -5.97 -36.41
N LEU A 818 -12.78 -6.02 -37.57
CA LEU A 818 -12.17 -6.49 -38.81
C LEU A 818 -11.04 -5.56 -39.30
N ALA A 819 -11.16 -4.26 -39.04
CA ALA A 819 -10.17 -3.27 -39.47
C ALA A 819 -8.99 -3.13 -38.50
N THR A 820 -9.24 -3.19 -37.20
CA THR A 820 -8.20 -3.00 -36.18
C THR A 820 -7.54 -4.31 -35.74
N GLY A 821 -8.16 -5.46 -36.01
CA GLY A 821 -7.77 -6.76 -35.48
C GLY A 821 -7.99 -6.88 -33.96
N ALA A 822 -8.55 -5.86 -33.32
CA ALA A 822 -8.90 -5.86 -31.91
C ALA A 822 -10.36 -6.28 -31.79
N GLU A 823 -10.58 -7.50 -31.28
CA GLU A 823 -11.92 -7.92 -30.86
C GLU A 823 -12.49 -6.88 -29.88
N LEU A 824 -13.81 -6.62 -29.96
CA LEU A 824 -14.57 -5.89 -28.95
C LEU A 824 -14.61 -6.77 -27.71
N GLN A 825 -13.47 -6.85 -27.04
CA GLN A 825 -13.28 -7.60 -25.83
C GLN A 825 -14.33 -7.12 -24.85
N ASN A 826 -15.11 -8.07 -24.35
CA ASN A 826 -15.96 -7.82 -23.22
C ASN A 826 -15.02 -7.58 -22.03
N ARG A 827 -14.55 -6.34 -21.82
CA ARG A 827 -13.68 -6.04 -20.68
C ARG A 827 -14.42 -6.41 -19.41
N VAL A 828 -13.74 -7.20 -18.59
CA VAL A 828 -14.20 -7.69 -17.27
C VAL A 828 -13.29 -7.08 -16.21
N GLY A 829 -13.75 -7.09 -14.95
CA GLY A 829 -13.09 -6.36 -13.86
C GLY A 829 -13.83 -5.07 -13.50
N VAL A 830 -13.10 -4.10 -12.95
CA VAL A 830 -13.66 -2.82 -12.48
C VAL A 830 -13.85 -1.87 -13.66
N VAL A 831 -14.99 -2.03 -14.35
CA VAL A 831 -15.38 -1.28 -15.55
C VAL A 831 -16.89 -1.10 -15.49
N ALA A 832 -17.38 0.10 -15.80
CA ALA A 832 -18.80 0.39 -15.86
C ALA A 832 -19.49 -0.41 -16.97
N ASP A 833 -20.80 -0.61 -16.86
CA ASP A 833 -21.54 -1.32 -17.90
C ASP A 833 -21.75 -0.47 -19.14
N TYR A 834 -21.47 -1.05 -20.30
CA TYR A 834 -21.69 -0.46 -21.62
C TYR A 834 -22.12 -1.52 -22.63
N ASP A 835 -22.85 -1.10 -23.65
CA ASP A 835 -23.19 -1.92 -24.80
C ASP A 835 -22.01 -1.92 -25.79
N ASN A 836 -21.55 -3.10 -26.21
CA ASN A 836 -20.38 -3.22 -27.09
C ASN A 836 -20.73 -2.93 -28.57
N CYS A 837 -21.95 -3.27 -29.00
CA CYS A 837 -22.38 -3.12 -30.39
C CYS A 837 -23.86 -2.76 -30.51
N VAL A 838 -24.23 -2.08 -31.61
CA VAL A 838 -25.62 -1.79 -32.00
C VAL A 838 -25.86 -2.40 -33.38
N TYR A 839 -27.06 -2.94 -33.58
CA TYR A 839 -27.48 -3.48 -34.86
C TYR A 839 -28.21 -2.42 -35.67
N ILE A 840 -27.66 -2.05 -36.83
CA ILE A 840 -28.32 -1.14 -37.77
C ILE A 840 -28.47 -1.91 -39.08
N LYS A 841 -29.72 -2.07 -39.55
CA LYS A 841 -30.04 -2.76 -40.81
C LYS A 841 -29.39 -4.15 -40.95
N GLY A 842 -29.38 -4.93 -39.87
CA GLY A 842 -28.84 -6.30 -39.86
C GLY A 842 -27.32 -6.42 -39.76
N MET A 843 -26.57 -5.31 -39.73
CA MET A 843 -25.11 -5.33 -39.50
C MET A 843 -24.73 -4.83 -38.10
N ARG A 844 -23.67 -5.42 -37.53
CA ARG A 844 -23.10 -5.05 -36.22
C ARG A 844 -22.17 -3.85 -36.35
N TYR A 845 -22.51 -2.75 -35.68
CA TYR A 845 -21.66 -1.56 -35.56
C TYR A 845 -21.11 -1.46 -34.14
N ALA A 846 -19.85 -1.04 -34.01
CA ALA A 846 -19.25 -0.76 -32.70
C ALA A 846 -19.89 0.51 -32.12
N THR A 847 -20.33 0.46 -30.86
CA THR A 847 -20.81 1.65 -30.17
C THR A 847 -19.66 2.61 -29.86
N PRO A 848 -19.94 3.91 -29.66
CA PRO A 848 -18.95 4.85 -29.14
C PRO A 848 -18.30 4.38 -27.83
N ASP A 849 -19.08 3.74 -26.96
CA ASP A 849 -18.58 3.10 -25.73
C ASP A 849 -17.68 1.90 -26.03
N GLY A 850 -18.03 1.03 -26.98
CA GLY A 850 -17.21 -0.11 -27.37
C GLY A 850 -15.83 0.32 -27.91
N ILE A 851 -15.80 1.37 -28.73
CA ILE A 851 -14.54 1.93 -29.28
C ILE A 851 -13.69 2.53 -28.14
N TYR A 852 -14.30 3.36 -27.28
CA TYR A 852 -13.60 4.02 -26.19
C TYR A 852 -13.14 3.03 -25.10
N CYS A 853 -13.97 2.06 -24.72
CA CYS A 853 -13.65 1.05 -23.72
C CYS A 853 -12.58 0.07 -24.19
N ASN A 854 -12.47 -0.19 -25.50
CA ASN A 854 -11.31 -0.88 -26.07
C ASN A 854 -10.03 -0.03 -26.04
N GLY A 855 -10.17 1.27 -25.74
CA GLY A 855 -9.10 2.25 -25.62
C GLY A 855 -8.68 2.82 -26.95
N PHE A 856 -9.65 3.16 -27.80
CA PHE A 856 -9.42 3.91 -29.02
C PHE A 856 -10.26 5.18 -29.03
N VAL A 857 -9.72 6.24 -29.63
CA VAL A 857 -10.38 7.53 -29.83
C VAL A 857 -10.04 8.02 -31.23
N ILE A 858 -10.94 8.75 -31.87
CA ILE A 858 -10.75 9.27 -33.21
C ILE A 858 -10.36 10.75 -33.13
N ALA A 859 -9.18 11.09 -33.64
CA ALA A 859 -8.69 12.46 -33.78
C ALA A 859 -9.06 13.03 -35.16
N ASN A 860 -9.69 14.22 -35.13
CA ASN A 860 -10.15 15.01 -36.27
C ASN A 860 -10.97 14.22 -37.32
N GLY A 861 -11.67 13.15 -36.91
CA GLY A 861 -12.41 12.27 -37.82
C GLY A 861 -11.55 11.48 -38.80
N LYS A 862 -10.22 11.63 -38.77
CA LYS A 862 -9.27 11.10 -39.76
C LYS A 862 -8.36 10.01 -39.18
N TRP A 863 -8.01 10.09 -37.89
CA TRP A 863 -7.05 9.18 -37.28
C TRP A 863 -7.68 8.43 -36.11
N LEU A 864 -7.68 7.10 -36.16
CA LEU A 864 -8.01 6.26 -35.02
C LEU A 864 -6.73 5.99 -34.21
N ILE A 865 -6.73 6.48 -32.99
CA ILE A 865 -5.57 6.49 -32.09
C ILE A 865 -5.91 5.69 -30.84
N ARG A 866 -4.96 4.89 -30.36
CA ARG A 866 -5.10 4.20 -29.07
C ARG A 866 -4.92 5.19 -27.93
N THR A 867 -5.82 5.19 -26.94
CA THR A 867 -5.80 6.14 -25.81
C THR A 867 -4.48 6.16 -25.03
N ALA A 868 -3.88 4.98 -24.83
CA ALA A 868 -2.59 4.83 -24.15
C ALA A 868 -1.43 5.52 -24.90
N ASP A 869 -1.54 5.65 -26.22
CA ASP A 869 -0.48 6.21 -27.03
C ASP A 869 -0.64 7.74 -27.22
N ILE A 870 -1.79 8.33 -26.86
CA ILE A 870 -2.05 9.78 -27.01
C ILE A 870 -1.02 10.61 -26.21
N PHE A 871 -0.65 10.18 -25.00
CA PHE A 871 0.37 10.86 -24.21
C PHE A 871 1.74 10.85 -24.92
N SER A 872 2.14 9.68 -25.44
CA SER A 872 3.40 9.53 -26.19
C SER A 872 3.39 10.35 -27.49
N ILE A 873 2.26 10.37 -28.22
CA ILE A 873 2.10 11.18 -29.43
C ILE A 873 2.19 12.66 -29.10
N THR A 874 1.59 13.11 -28.00
CA THR A 874 1.66 14.52 -27.57
C THR A 874 3.10 14.94 -27.31
N ILE A 875 3.90 14.08 -26.68
CA ILE A 875 5.34 14.33 -26.47
C ILE A 875 6.10 14.33 -27.80
N ILE A 876 5.86 13.36 -28.70
CA ILE A 876 6.53 13.29 -30.01
C ILE A 876 6.25 14.54 -30.85
N LEU A 877 5.01 15.03 -30.84
CA LEU A 877 4.62 16.25 -31.56
C LEU A 877 5.15 17.51 -30.89
N GLY A 878 5.21 17.56 -29.55
CA GLY A 878 5.68 18.72 -28.80
C GLY A 878 7.20 18.88 -28.81
N THR A 879 7.95 17.77 -28.73
CA THR A 879 9.42 17.77 -28.67
C THR A 879 10.08 17.59 -30.04
N GLY A 880 9.34 17.10 -31.04
CA GLY A 880 9.90 16.69 -32.34
C GLY A 880 10.77 15.43 -32.28
N LEU A 881 10.90 14.78 -31.12
CA LEU A 881 11.76 13.62 -30.91
C LEU A 881 10.94 12.32 -30.85
N ARG A 882 11.42 11.28 -31.54
CA ARG A 882 10.80 9.94 -31.55
C ARG A 882 11.30 9.11 -30.37
N LEU A 883 10.63 9.24 -29.23
CA LEU A 883 10.94 8.48 -28.01
C LEU A 883 10.42 7.02 -28.06
N ARG A 884 9.34 6.77 -28.81
CA ARG A 884 8.69 5.46 -28.91
C ARG A 884 7.96 5.29 -30.23
N ASP A 885 7.92 4.06 -30.74
CA ASP A 885 7.17 3.69 -31.94
C ASP A 885 5.69 3.57 -31.63
N VAL A 886 4.88 4.44 -32.27
CA VAL A 886 3.44 4.50 -32.10
C VAL A 886 2.75 4.32 -33.45
N TYR A 887 1.71 3.48 -33.48
CA TYR A 887 0.94 3.17 -34.69
C TYR A 887 -0.49 3.70 -34.57
N ILE A 888 -0.99 4.30 -35.65
CA ILE A 888 -2.35 4.85 -35.79
C ILE A 888 -3.03 4.28 -37.03
N TYR A 889 -4.36 4.27 -37.07
CA TYR A 889 -5.11 3.84 -38.25
C TYR A 889 -5.77 5.04 -38.92
N GLU A 890 -5.80 5.07 -40.25
CA GLU A 890 -6.51 6.11 -41.00
C GLU A 890 -8.00 5.75 -41.13
N VAL A 891 -8.87 6.75 -41.03
CA VAL A 891 -10.32 6.62 -41.15
C VAL A 891 -10.74 7.29 -42.44
N LYS A 892 -11.26 6.50 -43.40
CA LYS A 892 -11.75 6.96 -44.72
C LYS A 892 -13.21 6.55 -44.88
N ASP A 893 -14.08 7.48 -45.26
CA ASP A 893 -15.50 7.24 -45.58
C ASP A 893 -16.22 6.37 -44.54
N HIS A 894 -16.08 6.73 -43.26
CA HIS A 894 -16.66 5.99 -42.12
C HIS A 894 -16.16 4.55 -41.95
N LYS A 895 -15.05 4.17 -42.58
CA LYS A 895 -14.36 2.89 -42.41
C LYS A 895 -12.94 3.09 -41.90
N VAL A 896 -12.48 2.19 -41.05
CA VAL A 896 -11.10 2.19 -40.55
C VAL A 896 -10.24 1.41 -41.54
N SER A 897 -9.08 1.95 -41.91
CA SER A 897 -8.09 1.27 -42.75
C SER A 897 -7.54 0.04 -42.04
N GLN A 898 -7.31 -1.04 -42.78
CA GLN A 898 -6.68 -2.27 -42.26
C GLN A 898 -5.18 -2.13 -42.03
N THR A 899 -4.54 -1.09 -42.58
CA THR A 899 -3.11 -0.83 -42.43
C THR A 899 -2.83 0.21 -41.35
N ALA A 900 -1.98 -0.16 -40.39
CA ALA A 900 -1.50 0.75 -39.36
C ALA A 900 -0.34 1.60 -39.88
N ARG A 901 -0.35 2.90 -39.61
CA ARG A 901 0.67 3.88 -39.97
C ARG A 901 1.47 4.30 -38.75
N LEU A 902 2.80 4.33 -38.89
CA LEU A 902 3.70 4.81 -37.86
C LEU A 902 3.65 6.34 -37.74
N VAL A 903 3.63 6.87 -36.51
CA VAL A 903 3.58 8.30 -36.19
C VAL A 903 4.97 8.93 -36.31
N TYR A 904 5.06 10.02 -37.07
CA TYR A 904 6.22 10.92 -37.11
C TYR A 904 5.82 12.33 -36.66
N PRO A 905 6.76 13.20 -36.25
CA PRO A 905 6.46 14.59 -35.87
C PRO A 905 5.64 15.37 -36.90
N GLY A 906 5.78 15.06 -38.19
CA GLY A 906 5.00 15.68 -39.29
C GLY A 906 3.71 14.95 -39.69
N THR A 907 3.33 13.84 -39.04
CA THR A 907 2.14 13.04 -39.46
C THR A 907 0.80 13.66 -39.06
N MET A 908 0.74 14.40 -37.96
CA MET A 908 -0.46 15.07 -37.47
C MET A 908 -0.07 16.34 -36.72
N SER A 909 -0.99 17.30 -36.61
CA SER A 909 -0.77 18.53 -35.83
C SER A 909 -1.31 18.39 -34.40
N LEU A 910 -0.79 19.18 -33.46
CA LEU A 910 -1.36 19.25 -32.10
C LEU A 910 -2.84 19.69 -32.12
N LYS A 911 -3.24 20.49 -33.13
CA LYS A 911 -4.64 20.88 -33.35
C LYS A 911 -5.51 19.67 -33.69
N ASP A 912 -4.99 18.64 -34.35
CA ASP A 912 -5.73 17.42 -34.65
C ASP A 912 -6.01 16.60 -33.39
N LEU A 913 -5.05 16.55 -32.45
CA LEU A 913 -5.24 15.92 -31.14
C LEU A 913 -6.18 16.71 -30.24
N LEU A 914 -6.28 18.02 -30.43
CA LEU A 914 -7.32 18.78 -29.77
C LEU A 914 -8.70 18.33 -30.25
N VAL A 915 -8.87 17.79 -31.48
CA VAL A 915 -10.16 17.38 -32.08
C VAL A 915 -10.53 15.90 -31.85
N LEU A 916 -10.64 15.44 -30.59
CA LEU A 916 -11.06 14.07 -30.28
C LEU A 916 -12.59 13.85 -30.34
N ASN A 917 -12.99 12.68 -30.84
CA ASN A 917 -14.36 12.19 -30.96
C ASN A 917 -14.41 10.64 -30.90
N THR A 918 -15.56 10.07 -30.57
CA THR A 918 -15.84 8.62 -30.57
C THR A 918 -16.87 8.20 -31.62
N THR A 919 -17.51 9.18 -32.29
CA THR A 919 -18.57 8.92 -33.27
C THR A 919 -18.06 9.02 -34.70
N VAL A 920 -17.86 7.88 -35.37
CA VAL A 920 -17.68 7.83 -36.83
C VAL A 920 -18.47 6.71 -37.51
N LEU A 921 -18.97 5.71 -36.77
CA LEU A 921 -19.56 4.48 -37.34
C LEU A 921 -21.09 4.41 -37.23
N ALA A 922 -21.82 5.48 -37.57
CA ALA A 922 -23.29 5.49 -37.61
C ALA A 922 -23.81 5.88 -38.99
#